data_AF-A0A651G1T3-F1
#
_entry.id   AF-A0A651G1T3-F1
#
_cell.length_a   1.000
_cell.length_b   1.000
_cell.length_c   1.000
_cell.angle_alpha   90.00
_cell.angle_beta   90.00
_cell.angle_gamma   90.00
#
_symmetry.space_group_name_H-M   'P 1'
#
loop_
_entity.id
_entity.type
_entity.pdbx_description
1 polymer ?
#
loop_
_entity_poly.entity_id
_entity_poly.type
_entity_poly.pdbx_seq_one_letter_code
_entity_poly.pdbx_strand_id
1 'polypeptide(L)'
;MNLNMKTLFQYTLIVILTFSTAFFILSTEGYSQNTGLTPQTTDGFETGDWQNFRPHYIGDSNEFIRPNFSINNTDPISGNYSLQWQGDEEEHEWIKVSNAFYMELPAKVSIDFRVKADDTDWSIGLRLLETYDRFAGVRFSPRGNGRFHLSLEDLSGSASGVRAESGGVYRLTLQRFDDDDIRATLIDVHTGQVITKLNGLSSVTPEALGIYVYTGAGSETVIDFDNITVESAPYRLRSGEWTRSPHFVILPQLPDVAEDQGNWVGAQSTIKKDDEYLMWYRRRDNIDRGKGYGFARSEDGLHWEKYENNPIFTYDDEQFYSAEKIHVLFVDGLYRAWYAVNSPGTWYTAYATSEDGINWEKHGLVLDDTYTKDVDVVYHEGLYYLYSIKDNVSLGVYTSADAMDWEHHNTIPLGVHRHVAATYVKKTGEFHLYATGGFAGVSKAVSKDGIHFGPFRKVMDASKVGLDDWADAGVTYLSFLTDEHGKIDDDRQMPIYYQARNTWDNNIPGWLFHGSERVVLAGHYDGIFLGIPTTVLPDGTYEYHRFPFEVPRAEGLEIFSSRETEVRLDNWETDSLIMYEGSLTAPEAGRGHSGEVNTQVQWELTNLSPGEEIELILNGEAVSRKQADNNGMLVFTEVVNGNDGPVTFRMQKVSE
;
A
#
# COMPACT_ATOMS: atom_id res chain seq x y z
N MET A 1 9.02 -28.22 84.58
CA MET A 1 7.64 -27.82 84.93
C MET A 1 6.88 -27.71 83.61
N ASN A 2 5.90 -28.59 83.42
CA ASN A 2 4.85 -28.56 82.39
C ASN A 2 4.26 -27.13 82.24
N LEU A 3 3.66 -26.65 81.15
CA LEU A 3 3.17 -27.20 79.88
C LEU A 3 2.87 -25.96 79.00
N ASN A 4 3.30 -25.91 77.72
CA ASN A 4 2.58 -25.18 76.67
C ASN A 4 2.97 -25.76 75.30
N MET A 5 2.01 -26.39 74.63
CA MET A 5 2.12 -27.05 73.31
C MET A 5 2.09 -25.98 72.19
N LYS A 6 3.05 -25.97 71.25
CA LYS A 6 2.99 -26.55 69.87
C LYS A 6 1.74 -26.09 69.09
N THR A 7 1.76 -25.54 67.86
CA THR A 7 2.62 -25.67 66.65
C THR A 7 2.02 -24.71 65.58
N LEU A 8 2.64 -24.22 64.50
CA LEU A 8 3.96 -24.31 63.88
C LEU A 8 4.12 -23.11 62.91
N PHE A 9 5.38 -22.72 62.73
CA PHE A 9 6.04 -21.69 61.90
C PHE A 9 5.74 -21.75 60.39
N GLN A 10 5.91 -20.67 59.60
CA GLN A 10 7.22 -20.32 59.03
C GLN A 10 7.37 -18.86 58.53
N TYR A 11 8.64 -18.43 58.60
CA TYR A 11 9.22 -17.11 58.34
C TYR A 11 9.46 -16.87 56.85
N THR A 12 9.33 -15.62 56.40
CA THR A 12 9.91 -15.13 55.15
C THR A 12 11.11 -14.24 55.49
N LEU A 13 12.32 -14.71 55.17
CA LEU A 13 13.57 -13.96 55.22
C LEU A 13 14.07 -13.77 53.79
N ILE A 14 14.51 -12.54 53.53
CA ILE A 14 15.14 -12.00 52.32
C ILE A 14 16.28 -12.90 51.83
N VAL A 15 16.22 -13.30 50.55
CA VAL A 15 17.36 -13.80 49.78
C VAL A 15 17.36 -13.10 48.43
N ILE A 16 18.50 -12.44 48.14
CA ILE A 16 18.88 -11.96 46.83
C ILE A 16 19.03 -13.17 45.92
N LEU A 17 18.17 -13.27 44.89
CA LEU A 17 18.26 -14.25 43.82
C LEU A 17 18.03 -13.53 42.50
N THR A 18 19.08 -13.58 41.69
CA THR A 18 19.11 -13.41 40.23
C THR A 18 17.77 -13.72 39.56
N PHE A 19 17.15 -12.73 38.91
CA PHE A 19 16.14 -13.01 37.90
C PHE A 19 16.85 -13.55 36.66
N SER A 20 16.99 -14.86 36.62
CA SER A 20 17.10 -15.59 35.36
C SER A 20 15.82 -15.31 34.57
N THR A 21 15.93 -14.56 33.49
CA THR A 21 14.93 -14.56 32.42
C THR A 21 14.80 -15.99 31.93
N ALA A 22 13.77 -16.68 32.41
CA ALA A 22 13.28 -17.88 31.77
C ALA A 22 12.79 -17.43 30.39
N PHE A 23 13.64 -17.62 29.38
CA PHE A 23 13.16 -17.81 28.03
C PHE A 23 12.10 -18.90 28.13
N PHE A 24 10.83 -18.52 28.00
CA PHE A 24 9.87 -19.42 27.42
C PHE A 24 10.41 -19.73 26.03
N ILE A 25 11.16 -20.81 25.93
CA ILE A 25 11.26 -21.55 24.68
C ILE A 25 9.84 -22.07 24.50
N LEU A 26 8.99 -21.23 23.88
CA LEU A 26 7.95 -21.75 23.02
C LEU A 26 8.68 -22.78 22.18
N SER A 27 8.31 -24.04 22.37
CA SER A 27 8.61 -25.06 21.38
C SER A 27 8.08 -24.49 20.08
N THR A 28 8.99 -23.97 19.27
CA THR A 28 8.80 -23.89 17.85
C THR A 28 8.63 -25.35 17.44
N GLU A 29 7.39 -25.86 17.50
CA GLU A 29 6.96 -26.77 16.47
C GLU A 29 7.35 -26.05 15.19
N GLY A 30 8.42 -26.53 14.56
CA GLY A 30 8.89 -25.95 13.32
C GLY A 30 7.75 -26.11 12.34
N TYR A 31 6.96 -25.05 12.18
CA TYR A 31 6.24 -24.84 10.94
C TYR A 31 7.32 -24.93 9.87
N SER A 32 7.29 -26.05 9.14
CA SER A 32 8.01 -26.23 7.89
C SER A 32 7.77 -24.97 7.07
N GLN A 33 8.76 -24.06 7.03
CA GLN A 33 8.66 -22.93 6.13
C GLN A 33 8.54 -23.52 4.72
N ASN A 34 7.41 -23.23 4.07
CA ASN A 34 7.12 -23.69 2.72
C ASN A 34 8.16 -23.11 1.77
N THR A 35 9.23 -23.86 1.50
CA THR A 35 10.26 -23.48 0.51
C THR A 35 9.67 -23.61 -0.91
N GLY A 36 9.99 -22.71 -1.84
CA GLY A 36 9.54 -22.73 -3.25
C GLY A 36 8.80 -21.45 -3.67
N LEU A 37 7.81 -21.02 -2.88
CA LEU A 37 7.07 -19.74 -3.09
C LEU A 37 7.27 -18.79 -1.91
N THR A 38 8.42 -18.88 -1.24
CA THR A 38 8.79 -18.01 -0.12
C THR A 38 9.58 -16.81 -0.68
N PRO A 39 9.24 -15.56 -0.29
CA PRO A 39 10.00 -14.38 -0.68
C PRO A 39 11.49 -14.58 -0.38
N GLN A 40 12.34 -14.39 -1.41
CA GLN A 40 13.80 -14.53 -1.27
C GLN A 40 14.44 -13.23 -0.74
N THR A 41 13.70 -12.12 -0.71
CA THR A 41 14.14 -10.81 -0.24
C THR A 41 13.11 -10.19 0.71
N THR A 42 13.60 -9.34 1.63
CA THR A 42 12.80 -8.60 2.63
C THR A 42 12.82 -7.09 2.36
N ASP A 43 12.97 -6.70 1.09
CA ASP A 43 13.16 -5.32 0.63
C ASP A 43 11.83 -4.58 0.36
N GLY A 44 10.71 -5.14 0.83
CA GLY A 44 9.36 -4.62 0.56
C GLY A 44 8.70 -5.25 -0.67
N PHE A 45 9.41 -6.12 -1.39
CA PHE A 45 8.83 -6.95 -2.45
C PHE A 45 8.65 -8.39 -1.94
N GLU A 46 7.44 -8.77 -1.58
CA GLU A 46 7.11 -10.19 -1.31
C GLU A 46 7.00 -10.99 -2.63
N THR A 47 8.04 -10.96 -3.48
CA THR A 47 8.04 -11.55 -4.84
C THR A 47 7.96 -13.09 -4.86
N GLY A 48 8.06 -13.73 -3.70
CA GLY A 48 7.88 -15.18 -3.59
C GLY A 48 6.41 -15.59 -3.48
N ASP A 49 5.53 -14.75 -2.96
CA ASP A 49 4.11 -15.11 -2.84
C ASP A 49 3.40 -14.88 -4.18
N TRP A 50 3.11 -15.98 -4.87
CA TRP A 50 2.38 -15.99 -6.14
C TRP A 50 0.97 -15.37 -6.04
N GLN A 51 0.39 -15.24 -4.84
CA GLN A 51 -0.88 -14.55 -4.60
C GLN A 51 -0.75 -13.02 -4.78
N ASN A 52 0.49 -12.51 -4.78
CA ASN A 52 0.83 -11.13 -5.05
C ASN A 52 1.03 -10.82 -6.54
N PHE A 53 0.86 -11.82 -7.41
CA PHE A 53 0.78 -11.61 -8.84
C PHE A 53 -0.62 -11.93 -9.37
N ARG A 54 -1.08 -11.16 -10.35
CA ARG A 54 -2.42 -11.28 -10.91
C ARG A 54 -2.39 -11.57 -12.40
N PRO A 55 -3.21 -12.52 -12.90
CA PRO A 55 -3.35 -12.74 -14.32
C PRO A 55 -4.05 -11.56 -15.01
N HIS A 56 -3.55 -11.21 -16.19
CA HIS A 56 -4.07 -10.22 -17.12
C HIS A 56 -4.10 -10.86 -18.52
N TYR A 57 -5.27 -10.87 -19.15
CA TYR A 57 -5.45 -11.43 -20.49
C TYR A 57 -5.05 -10.38 -21.53
N ILE A 58 -4.20 -10.75 -22.49
CA ILE A 58 -3.72 -9.86 -23.56
C ILE A 58 -4.44 -10.10 -24.88
N GLY A 59 -5.08 -11.27 -25.06
CA GLY A 59 -5.62 -11.65 -26.36
C GLY A 59 -6.81 -10.81 -26.83
N ASP A 60 -7.11 -10.89 -28.12
CA ASP A 60 -8.17 -10.10 -28.78
C ASP A 60 -9.57 -10.74 -28.72
N SER A 61 -9.76 -11.73 -27.83
CA SER A 61 -11.04 -12.43 -27.70
C SER A 61 -12.07 -11.57 -26.97
N ASN A 62 -13.30 -11.58 -27.47
CA ASN A 62 -14.46 -11.02 -26.77
C ASN A 62 -15.19 -12.07 -25.90
N GLU A 63 -14.71 -13.31 -25.91
CA GLU A 63 -15.25 -14.41 -25.13
C GLU A 63 -14.52 -14.54 -23.79
N PHE A 64 -15.21 -15.12 -22.82
CA PHE A 64 -14.66 -15.35 -21.49
C PHE A 64 -13.64 -16.51 -21.51
N ILE A 65 -12.36 -16.20 -21.29
CA ILE A 65 -11.26 -17.18 -21.22
C ILE A 65 -10.66 -17.16 -19.81
N ARG A 66 -10.60 -18.32 -19.14
CA ARG A 66 -10.03 -18.42 -17.78
C ARG A 66 -8.50 -18.47 -17.83
N PRO A 67 -7.80 -17.86 -16.86
CA PRO A 67 -6.38 -18.13 -16.69
C PRO A 67 -6.19 -19.56 -16.14
N ASN A 68 -5.25 -20.30 -16.71
CA ASN A 68 -4.93 -21.68 -16.30
C ASN A 68 -3.74 -21.74 -15.33
N PHE A 69 -3.62 -20.74 -14.46
CA PHE A 69 -2.62 -20.79 -13.39
C PHE A 69 -3.09 -21.70 -12.26
N SER A 70 -2.23 -22.60 -11.82
CA SER A 70 -2.48 -23.53 -10.70
C SER A 70 -1.23 -23.71 -9.84
N ILE A 71 -1.31 -24.55 -8.79
CA ILE A 71 -0.17 -24.89 -7.94
C ILE A 71 0.23 -26.35 -8.17
N ASN A 72 1.48 -26.55 -8.56
CA ASN A 72 2.09 -27.86 -8.66
C ASN A 72 2.82 -28.20 -7.36
N ASN A 73 2.34 -29.22 -6.66
CA ASN A 73 2.92 -29.75 -5.43
C ASN A 73 3.39 -31.22 -5.57
N THR A 74 3.40 -31.75 -6.80
CA THR A 74 3.75 -33.15 -7.08
C THR A 74 5.16 -33.30 -7.62
N ASP A 75 5.58 -32.34 -8.43
CA ASP A 75 6.91 -32.23 -9.01
C ASP A 75 7.23 -30.73 -9.11
N PRO A 76 7.44 -30.00 -8.00
CA PRO A 76 7.85 -28.59 -8.07
C PRO A 76 9.30 -28.47 -8.56
N ILE A 77 9.66 -27.33 -9.16
CA ILE A 77 11.06 -26.99 -9.51
C ILE A 77 11.91 -26.92 -8.24
N SER A 78 11.41 -26.23 -7.20
CA SER A 78 12.07 -26.06 -5.91
C SER A 78 11.09 -26.19 -4.75
N GLY A 79 11.56 -26.75 -3.64
CA GLY A 79 10.79 -26.83 -2.40
C GLY A 79 9.50 -27.65 -2.51
N ASN A 80 8.39 -27.10 -2.02
CA ASN A 80 7.10 -27.80 -1.85
C ASN A 80 6.09 -27.46 -2.95
N TYR A 81 6.25 -26.31 -3.63
CA TYR A 81 5.25 -25.75 -4.54
C TYR A 81 5.94 -24.98 -5.67
N SER A 82 5.43 -25.12 -6.89
CA SER A 82 5.70 -24.20 -7.99
C SER A 82 4.39 -23.66 -8.54
N LEU A 83 4.41 -22.41 -9.01
CA LEU A 83 3.31 -21.88 -9.81
C LEU A 83 3.33 -22.61 -11.16
N GLN A 84 2.19 -23.03 -11.67
CA GLN A 84 2.08 -23.76 -12.92
C GLN A 84 1.10 -23.08 -13.87
N TRP A 85 1.41 -23.09 -15.16
CA TRP A 85 0.50 -22.82 -16.27
C TRP A 85 0.26 -24.11 -17.07
N GLN A 86 -0.96 -24.30 -17.54
CA GLN A 86 -1.37 -25.43 -18.39
C GLN A 86 -2.16 -24.91 -19.60
N GLY A 87 -1.72 -25.23 -20.82
CA GLY A 87 -2.54 -25.00 -22.02
C GLY A 87 -3.76 -25.92 -22.05
N ASP A 88 -4.80 -25.51 -22.79
CA ASP A 88 -6.02 -26.30 -23.01
C ASP A 88 -6.53 -26.15 -24.47
N GLU A 89 -7.81 -26.40 -24.71
CA GLU A 89 -8.44 -26.33 -26.04
C GLU A 89 -8.54 -24.90 -26.58
N GLU A 90 -8.39 -23.88 -25.74
CA GLU A 90 -8.46 -22.46 -26.10
C GLU A 90 -7.07 -21.85 -26.31
N GLU A 91 -7.03 -20.77 -27.09
CA GLU A 91 -5.81 -19.96 -27.18
C GLU A 91 -5.69 -19.04 -25.96
N HIS A 92 -4.49 -18.96 -25.42
CA HIS A 92 -4.20 -18.15 -24.25
C HIS A 92 -2.98 -17.26 -24.49
N GLU A 93 -3.14 -15.96 -24.20
CA GLU A 93 -2.04 -15.03 -24.07
C GLU A 93 -2.23 -14.19 -22.79
N TRP A 94 -1.34 -14.36 -21.82
CA TRP A 94 -1.48 -13.82 -20.47
C TRP A 94 -0.20 -13.18 -19.97
N ILE A 95 -0.35 -12.15 -19.14
CA ILE A 95 0.71 -11.70 -18.23
C ILE A 95 0.22 -11.90 -16.81
N LYS A 96 1.04 -12.52 -15.98
CA LYS A 96 0.87 -12.49 -14.53
C LYS A 96 1.66 -11.30 -13.96
N VAL A 97 0.97 -10.21 -13.67
CA VAL A 97 1.50 -8.88 -13.28
C VAL A 97 1.71 -8.82 -11.78
N SER A 98 2.85 -8.30 -11.33
CA SER A 98 3.14 -8.04 -9.93
C SER A 98 2.33 -6.85 -9.42
N ASN A 99 2.03 -6.86 -8.12
CA ASN A 99 1.48 -5.70 -7.42
C ASN A 99 2.51 -4.58 -7.17
N ALA A 100 3.74 -4.70 -7.68
CA ALA A 100 4.75 -3.66 -7.59
C ALA A 100 4.24 -2.39 -8.28
N PHE A 101 4.18 -1.31 -7.52
CA PHE A 101 3.97 0.06 -8.02
C PHE A 101 5.27 0.83 -8.15
N TYR A 102 6.39 0.16 -7.91
CA TYR A 102 7.70 0.77 -7.79
C TYR A 102 8.70 -0.21 -8.38
N MET A 103 9.34 0.15 -9.48
CA MET A 103 10.46 -0.59 -10.05
C MET A 103 11.50 0.42 -10.53
N GLU A 104 12.24 0.99 -9.59
CA GLU A 104 13.25 1.99 -9.91
C GLU A 104 14.44 1.36 -10.65
N LEU A 105 15.02 2.15 -11.55
CA LEU A 105 16.22 1.74 -12.28
C LEU A 105 17.47 1.94 -11.39
N PRO A 106 18.45 1.03 -11.44
CA PRO A 106 18.51 -0.13 -12.32
C PRO A 106 17.68 -1.29 -11.77
N ALA A 107 16.96 -1.99 -12.65
CA ALA A 107 16.06 -3.09 -12.30
C ALA A 107 16.50 -4.40 -12.96
N LYS A 108 16.63 -5.47 -12.18
CA LYS A 108 16.99 -6.82 -12.62
C LYS A 108 15.99 -7.82 -12.05
N VAL A 109 15.32 -8.51 -12.95
CA VAL A 109 14.32 -9.53 -12.61
C VAL A 109 14.76 -10.89 -13.14
N SER A 110 14.51 -11.95 -12.38
CA SER A 110 14.75 -13.30 -12.86
C SER A 110 13.68 -14.28 -12.40
N ILE A 111 13.49 -15.34 -13.19
CA ILE A 111 12.55 -16.42 -12.92
C ILE A 111 13.16 -17.74 -13.36
N ASP A 112 13.02 -18.77 -12.53
CA ASP A 112 13.27 -20.14 -12.94
C ASP A 112 12.01 -20.70 -13.56
N PHE A 113 12.15 -21.40 -14.68
CA PHE A 113 11.03 -22.03 -15.36
C PHE A 113 11.41 -23.40 -15.90
N ARG A 114 10.40 -24.25 -16.04
CA ARG A 114 10.50 -25.57 -16.65
C ARG A 114 9.31 -25.78 -17.58
N VAL A 115 9.59 -26.11 -18.84
CA VAL A 115 8.54 -26.39 -19.84
C VAL A 115 8.50 -27.88 -20.15
N LYS A 116 7.29 -28.45 -20.10
CA LYS A 116 6.96 -29.78 -20.61
C LYS A 116 5.98 -29.60 -21.77
N ALA A 117 6.47 -29.79 -22.99
CA ALA A 117 5.68 -29.60 -24.20
C ALA A 117 6.12 -30.59 -25.29
N ASP A 118 5.14 -31.13 -26.00
CA ASP A 118 5.35 -31.92 -27.22
C ASP A 118 5.06 -31.10 -28.50
N ASP A 119 4.36 -29.97 -28.35
CA ASP A 119 4.06 -29.02 -29.42
C ASP A 119 5.03 -27.82 -29.45
N THR A 120 4.83 -26.92 -30.41
CA THR A 120 5.66 -25.72 -30.60
C THR A 120 4.85 -24.42 -30.54
N ASP A 121 3.61 -24.46 -30.09
CA ASP A 121 2.71 -23.30 -30.10
C ASP A 121 2.59 -22.72 -28.69
N TRP A 122 3.73 -22.31 -28.13
CA TRP A 122 3.81 -21.74 -26.81
C TRP A 122 4.98 -20.77 -26.68
N SER A 123 4.91 -19.86 -25.73
CA SER A 123 6.06 -19.05 -25.32
C SER A 123 5.93 -18.57 -23.89
N ILE A 124 7.06 -18.23 -23.28
CA ILE A 124 7.18 -17.70 -21.92
C ILE A 124 8.09 -16.47 -21.94
N GLY A 125 7.87 -15.51 -21.06
CA GLY A 125 8.76 -14.37 -20.95
C GLY A 125 8.69 -13.61 -19.63
N LEU A 126 9.54 -12.59 -19.54
CA LEU A 126 9.48 -11.54 -18.52
C LEU A 126 9.27 -10.21 -19.21
N ARG A 127 8.44 -9.34 -18.63
CA ARG A 127 8.20 -7.97 -19.09
C ARG A 127 8.37 -6.99 -17.93
N LEU A 128 9.11 -5.93 -18.16
CA LEU A 128 9.19 -4.73 -17.33
C LEU A 128 8.21 -3.72 -17.92
N LEU A 129 7.07 -3.50 -17.24
CA LEU A 129 5.91 -2.78 -17.76
C LEU A 129 5.93 -1.32 -17.28
N GLU A 130 5.88 -0.36 -18.19
CA GLU A 130 5.50 1.04 -17.88
C GLU A 130 3.98 1.23 -18.03
N THR A 131 3.42 0.57 -19.05
CA THR A 131 1.98 0.32 -19.24
C THR A 131 1.84 -1.10 -19.81
N TYR A 132 0.61 -1.60 -20.02
CA TYR A 132 0.41 -2.86 -20.76
C TYR A 132 0.92 -2.81 -22.21
N ASP A 133 0.83 -1.64 -22.84
CA ASP A 133 1.24 -1.44 -24.24
C ASP A 133 2.72 -1.04 -24.39
N ARG A 134 3.33 -0.52 -23.33
CA ARG A 134 4.71 -0.03 -23.32
C ARG A 134 5.53 -0.77 -22.27
N PHE A 135 6.38 -1.67 -22.74
CA PHE A 135 7.19 -2.52 -21.89
C PHE A 135 8.50 -2.92 -22.57
N ALA A 136 9.45 -3.35 -21.75
CA ALA A 136 10.67 -4.00 -22.21
C ALA A 136 10.63 -5.46 -21.76
N GLY A 137 10.75 -6.39 -22.70
CA GLY A 137 10.57 -7.81 -22.38
C GLY A 137 11.67 -8.71 -22.92
N VAL A 138 11.60 -9.97 -22.51
CA VAL A 138 12.33 -11.08 -23.11
C VAL A 138 11.39 -12.27 -23.24
N ARG A 139 11.34 -12.85 -24.44
CA ARG A 139 10.52 -14.01 -24.77
C ARG A 139 11.41 -15.21 -25.13
N PHE A 140 11.05 -16.36 -24.59
CA PHE A 140 11.58 -17.67 -24.93
C PHE A 140 10.49 -18.49 -25.65
N SER A 141 10.80 -18.98 -26.85
CA SER A 141 9.84 -19.69 -27.69
C SER A 141 10.49 -20.83 -28.50
N PRO A 142 9.75 -21.88 -28.86
CA PRO A 142 10.25 -22.98 -29.68
C PRO A 142 10.37 -22.60 -31.16
N ARG A 143 11.28 -23.27 -31.88
CA ARG A 143 11.42 -23.25 -33.36
C ARG A 143 11.22 -24.64 -33.99
N GLY A 144 10.80 -25.62 -33.20
CA GLY A 144 10.72 -27.03 -33.58
C GLY A 144 12.06 -27.78 -33.55
N ASN A 145 12.00 -29.12 -33.58
CA ASN A 145 13.16 -30.02 -33.54
C ASN A 145 14.13 -29.76 -32.35
N GLY A 146 13.59 -29.46 -31.16
CA GLY A 146 14.38 -29.18 -29.95
C GLY A 146 15.21 -27.89 -30.01
N ARG A 147 14.85 -26.96 -30.90
CA ARG A 147 15.49 -25.64 -31.00
C ARG A 147 14.56 -24.57 -30.45
N PHE A 148 15.16 -23.56 -29.84
CA PHE A 148 14.44 -22.46 -29.22
C PHE A 148 15.03 -21.13 -29.65
N HIS A 149 14.30 -20.08 -29.33
CA HIS A 149 14.65 -18.70 -29.59
C HIS A 149 14.52 -17.92 -28.29
N LEU A 150 15.52 -17.10 -27.99
CA LEU A 150 15.39 -16.03 -27.02
C LEU A 150 15.37 -14.71 -27.80
N SER A 151 14.41 -13.84 -27.53
CA SER A 151 14.28 -12.53 -28.18
C SER A 151 13.94 -11.45 -27.17
N LEU A 152 14.56 -10.28 -27.30
CA LEU A 152 14.12 -9.08 -26.62
C LEU A 152 12.83 -8.55 -27.26
N GLU A 153 11.86 -8.18 -26.42
CA GLU A 153 10.60 -7.58 -26.80
C GLU A 153 10.68 -6.07 -26.49
N ASP A 154 11.23 -5.29 -27.42
CA ASP A 154 11.22 -3.82 -27.51
C ASP A 154 12.00 -3.39 -28.79
N LEU A 155 12.14 -2.08 -29.04
CA LEU A 155 12.79 -1.35 -30.14
C LEU A 155 14.18 -1.87 -30.62
N SER A 156 14.83 -2.78 -29.91
CA SER A 156 16.14 -3.32 -30.27
C SER A 156 16.11 -4.58 -31.14
N GLY A 157 15.03 -5.37 -31.13
CA GLY A 157 14.83 -6.54 -32.00
C GLY A 157 15.90 -7.66 -31.88
N SER A 158 16.71 -7.66 -30.81
CA SER A 158 17.82 -8.60 -30.62
C SER A 158 17.32 -10.01 -30.32
N ALA A 159 17.88 -11.02 -30.97
CA ALA A 159 17.48 -12.40 -30.74
C ALA A 159 18.57 -13.43 -31.05
N SER A 160 18.49 -14.60 -30.43
CA SER A 160 19.46 -15.68 -30.57
C SER A 160 18.78 -17.06 -30.56
N GLY A 161 19.25 -17.96 -31.42
CA GLY A 161 18.84 -19.36 -31.39
C GLY A 161 19.56 -20.10 -30.27
N VAL A 162 18.83 -20.82 -29.44
CA VAL A 162 19.37 -21.54 -28.28
C VAL A 162 18.96 -23.00 -28.29
N ARG A 163 19.75 -23.83 -27.61
CA ARG A 163 19.45 -25.24 -27.35
C ARG A 163 19.01 -25.38 -25.91
N ALA A 164 17.90 -26.06 -25.71
CA ALA A 164 17.35 -26.43 -24.41
C ALA A 164 16.73 -27.83 -24.53
N GLU A 165 16.47 -28.46 -23.41
CA GLU A 165 15.85 -29.78 -23.30
C GLU A 165 14.46 -29.63 -22.68
N SER A 166 13.48 -30.36 -23.21
CA SER A 166 12.15 -30.44 -22.59
C SER A 166 12.29 -31.00 -21.17
N GLY A 167 11.63 -30.39 -20.19
CA GLY A 167 11.77 -30.71 -18.77
C GLY A 167 13.04 -30.16 -18.09
N GLY A 168 13.94 -29.51 -18.82
CA GLY A 168 15.07 -28.78 -18.23
C GLY A 168 14.61 -27.54 -17.46
N VAL A 169 15.36 -27.18 -16.42
CA VAL A 169 15.10 -25.98 -15.61
C VAL A 169 16.05 -24.85 -16.03
N TYR A 170 15.49 -23.72 -16.43
CA TYR A 170 16.23 -22.58 -16.93
C TYR A 170 15.91 -21.31 -16.13
N ARG A 171 16.93 -20.48 -15.92
CA ARG A 171 16.76 -19.14 -15.37
C ARG A 171 16.73 -18.13 -16.49
N LEU A 172 15.61 -17.41 -16.60
CA LEU A 172 15.48 -16.24 -17.47
C LEU A 172 15.71 -14.99 -16.63
N THR A 173 16.61 -14.12 -17.06
CA THR A 173 16.90 -12.84 -16.40
C THR A 173 16.73 -11.71 -17.39
N LEU A 174 16.07 -10.62 -16.98
CA LEU A 174 15.95 -9.36 -17.69
C LEU A 174 16.45 -8.22 -16.80
N GLN A 175 17.36 -7.40 -17.31
CA GLN A 175 17.94 -6.29 -16.56
C GLN A 175 17.90 -5.00 -17.38
N ARG A 176 17.32 -3.95 -16.81
CA ARG A 176 17.24 -2.59 -17.32
C ARG A 176 18.14 -1.70 -16.47
N PHE A 177 19.08 -1.01 -17.10
CA PHE A 177 20.05 -0.12 -16.45
C PHE A 177 19.60 1.35 -16.50
N ASP A 178 20.32 2.27 -15.85
CA ASP A 178 19.95 3.69 -15.83
C ASP A 178 20.24 4.42 -17.15
N ASP A 179 21.07 3.83 -18.01
CA ASP A 179 21.63 4.43 -19.22
C ASP A 179 21.01 3.90 -20.53
N ASP A 180 19.74 3.53 -20.48
CA ASP A 180 18.99 2.93 -21.60
C ASP A 180 19.42 1.51 -22.03
N ASP A 181 20.48 0.95 -21.46
CA ASP A 181 20.85 -0.44 -21.71
C ASP A 181 19.81 -1.43 -21.14
N ILE A 182 19.58 -2.50 -21.89
CA ILE A 182 18.83 -3.67 -21.44
C ILE A 182 19.58 -4.96 -21.79
N ARG A 183 19.57 -5.93 -20.86
CA ARG A 183 20.22 -7.22 -21.01
C ARG A 183 19.28 -8.35 -20.64
N ALA A 184 19.21 -9.36 -21.50
CA ALA A 184 18.59 -10.63 -21.15
C ALA A 184 19.62 -11.76 -21.10
N THR A 185 19.46 -12.68 -20.16
CA THR A 185 20.32 -13.86 -20.01
C THR A 185 19.47 -15.11 -19.81
N LEU A 186 19.85 -16.21 -20.45
CA LEU A 186 19.30 -17.54 -20.21
C LEU A 186 20.41 -18.44 -19.66
N ILE A 187 20.13 -19.07 -18.52
CA ILE A 187 21.08 -19.94 -17.81
C ILE A 187 20.43 -21.31 -17.57
N ASP A 188 21.18 -22.38 -17.76
CA ASP A 188 20.80 -23.71 -17.29
C ASP A 188 21.04 -23.80 -15.77
N VAL A 189 19.98 -23.99 -14.99
CA VAL A 189 20.04 -23.90 -13.51
C VAL A 189 20.89 -25.02 -12.92
N HIS A 190 20.87 -26.21 -13.51
CA HIS A 190 21.58 -27.37 -12.99
C HIS A 190 23.10 -27.25 -13.17
N THR A 191 23.52 -26.79 -14.35
CA THR A 191 24.95 -26.67 -14.71
C THR A 191 25.54 -25.30 -14.37
N GLY A 192 24.70 -24.29 -14.17
CA GLY A 192 25.11 -22.89 -14.06
C GLY A 192 25.63 -22.28 -15.37
N GLN A 193 25.49 -23.00 -16.50
CA GLN A 193 26.01 -22.56 -17.79
C GLN A 193 25.12 -21.45 -18.37
N VAL A 194 25.74 -20.32 -18.73
CA VAL A 194 25.08 -19.29 -19.54
C VAL A 194 24.90 -19.83 -20.96
N ILE A 195 23.64 -19.99 -21.39
CA ILE A 195 23.27 -20.46 -22.72
C ILE A 195 23.39 -19.33 -23.74
N THR A 196 22.84 -18.16 -23.40
CA THR A 196 22.91 -16.97 -24.25
C THR A 196 22.79 -15.68 -23.45
N LYS A 197 23.26 -14.59 -24.04
CA LYS A 197 23.06 -13.21 -23.58
C LYS A 197 22.60 -12.36 -24.75
N LEU A 198 21.59 -11.53 -24.53
CA LEU A 198 21.15 -10.50 -25.46
C LEU A 198 21.37 -9.15 -24.80
N ASN A 199 21.79 -8.17 -25.60
CA ASN A 199 21.82 -6.77 -25.20
C ASN A 199 20.98 -5.97 -26.20
N GLY A 200 20.42 -4.87 -25.73
CA GLY A 200 19.63 -3.94 -26.51
C GLY A 200 19.54 -2.60 -25.79
N LEU A 201 18.65 -1.75 -26.28
CA LEU A 201 18.29 -0.48 -25.65
C LEU A 201 16.79 -0.45 -25.39
N SER A 202 16.37 0.20 -24.31
CA SER A 202 14.98 0.48 -23.99
C SER A 202 14.89 1.79 -23.22
N SER A 203 13.85 2.59 -23.47
CA SER A 203 13.55 3.81 -22.71
C SER A 203 12.39 3.62 -21.73
N VAL A 204 11.99 2.37 -21.51
CA VAL A 204 10.92 2.01 -20.58
C VAL A 204 11.36 2.33 -19.16
N THR A 205 10.50 3.02 -18.43
CA THR A 205 10.63 3.24 -16.98
C THR A 205 9.63 2.31 -16.29
N PRO A 206 10.07 1.17 -15.76
CA PRO A 206 9.13 0.16 -15.29
C PRO A 206 8.42 0.58 -14.02
N GLU A 207 7.14 0.26 -13.96
CA GLU A 207 6.25 0.41 -12.81
C GLU A 207 5.93 -0.98 -12.22
N ALA A 208 5.85 -2.02 -13.07
CA ALA A 208 5.52 -3.39 -12.67
C ALA A 208 6.30 -4.48 -13.42
N LEU A 209 6.37 -5.68 -12.83
CA LEU A 209 6.88 -6.91 -13.45
C LEU A 209 5.73 -7.76 -14.00
N GLY A 210 5.88 -8.26 -15.22
CA GLY A 210 4.97 -9.23 -15.83
C GLY A 210 5.65 -10.55 -16.16
N ILE A 211 5.05 -11.67 -15.75
CA ILE A 211 5.40 -13.01 -16.24
C ILE A 211 4.50 -13.33 -17.42
N TYR A 212 5.07 -13.36 -18.61
CA TYR A 212 4.34 -13.59 -19.85
C TYR A 212 4.22 -15.08 -20.16
N VAL A 213 3.04 -15.50 -20.62
CA VAL A 213 2.77 -16.85 -21.12
C VAL A 213 1.86 -16.79 -22.33
N TYR A 214 2.16 -17.62 -23.32
CA TYR A 214 1.29 -17.91 -24.44
C TYR A 214 1.23 -19.43 -24.68
N THR A 215 0.05 -19.94 -24.97
CA THR A 215 -0.21 -21.31 -25.45
C THR A 215 -1.34 -21.28 -26.48
N GLY A 216 -1.13 -21.86 -27.65
CA GLY A 216 -2.14 -21.97 -28.70
C GLY A 216 -3.25 -22.96 -28.36
N ALA A 217 -4.36 -22.88 -29.10
CA ALA A 217 -5.52 -23.75 -28.95
C ALA A 217 -5.15 -25.23 -29.12
N GLY A 218 -5.50 -26.06 -28.14
CA GLY A 218 -5.19 -27.49 -28.08
C GLY A 218 -3.75 -27.80 -27.67
N SER A 219 -2.98 -26.81 -27.19
CA SER A 219 -1.64 -27.06 -26.64
C SER A 219 -1.73 -27.75 -25.29
N GLU A 220 -1.04 -28.88 -25.15
CA GLU A 220 -0.93 -29.59 -23.86
C GLU A 220 0.26 -29.07 -23.03
N THR A 221 0.86 -27.94 -23.42
CA THR A 221 2.07 -27.40 -22.79
C THR A 221 1.86 -27.06 -21.32
N VAL A 222 2.78 -27.56 -20.48
CA VAL A 222 2.86 -27.26 -19.06
C VAL A 222 4.10 -26.43 -18.77
N ILE A 223 3.94 -25.35 -18.01
CA ILE A 223 5.04 -24.46 -17.63
C ILE A 223 5.02 -24.28 -16.12
N ASP A 224 6.06 -24.73 -15.43
CA ASP A 224 6.27 -24.45 -14.01
C ASP A 224 7.18 -23.21 -13.85
N PHE A 225 6.91 -22.41 -12.82
CA PHE A 225 7.64 -21.20 -12.46
C PHE A 225 8.04 -21.23 -10.98
N ASP A 226 9.25 -20.75 -10.69
CA ASP A 226 9.83 -20.74 -9.35
C ASP A 226 10.90 -19.66 -9.21
N ASN A 227 11.39 -19.43 -7.98
CA ASN A 227 12.53 -18.57 -7.66
C ASN A 227 12.48 -17.18 -8.34
N ILE A 228 11.33 -16.51 -8.30
CA ILE A 228 11.20 -15.14 -8.83
C ILE A 228 12.01 -14.18 -7.95
N THR A 229 12.98 -13.49 -8.54
CA THR A 229 13.81 -12.49 -7.85
C THR A 229 13.67 -11.13 -8.53
N VAL A 230 13.54 -10.08 -7.73
CA VAL A 230 13.60 -8.69 -8.19
C VAL A 230 14.73 -8.00 -7.43
N GLU A 231 15.61 -7.33 -8.15
CA GLU A 231 16.66 -6.45 -7.64
C GLU A 231 16.46 -5.10 -8.33
N SER A 232 15.93 -4.09 -7.62
CA SER A 232 15.75 -2.73 -8.17
C SER A 232 16.56 -1.70 -7.38
N ALA A 233 16.57 -0.45 -7.86
CA ALA A 233 17.00 0.65 -7.00
C ALA A 233 16.13 0.74 -5.73
N PRO A 234 16.66 1.33 -4.65
CA PRO A 234 15.95 1.46 -3.39
C PRO A 234 14.63 2.21 -3.54
N TYR A 235 13.62 1.79 -2.77
CA TYR A 235 12.36 2.50 -2.65
C TYR A 235 12.56 3.92 -2.08
N ARG A 236 11.97 4.91 -2.76
CA ARG A 236 12.00 6.33 -2.40
C ARG A 236 10.61 6.93 -2.54
N LEU A 237 10.23 7.75 -1.57
CA LEU A 237 8.92 8.40 -1.52
C LEU A 237 9.04 9.90 -1.42
N ARG A 238 8.44 10.63 -2.36
CA ARG A 238 8.49 12.08 -2.32
C ARG A 238 7.50 12.67 -1.33
N SER A 239 7.95 13.68 -0.56
CA SER A 239 7.09 14.41 0.36
C SER A 239 6.04 15.26 -0.36
N GLY A 240 4.87 15.42 0.26
CA GLY A 240 3.77 16.21 -0.30
C GLY A 240 3.05 15.54 -1.48
N GLU A 241 3.42 14.31 -1.84
CA GLU A 241 2.78 13.53 -2.90
C GLU A 241 1.99 12.36 -2.29
N TRP A 242 0.89 11.99 -2.95
CA TRP A 242 0.14 10.78 -2.61
C TRP A 242 0.91 9.57 -3.10
N THR A 243 1.20 8.65 -2.19
CA THR A 243 2.01 7.48 -2.51
C THR A 243 1.37 6.18 -2.04
N ARG A 244 1.55 5.13 -2.82
CA ARG A 244 1.07 3.78 -2.51
C ARG A 244 2.10 3.11 -1.60
N SER A 245 1.61 2.37 -0.61
CA SER A 245 2.47 1.59 0.28
C SER A 245 3.17 0.48 -0.51
N PRO A 246 4.43 0.13 -0.18
CA PRO A 246 5.08 -1.06 -0.70
C PRO A 246 4.54 -2.33 -0.04
N HIS A 247 3.69 -2.21 1.00
CA HIS A 247 2.93 -3.32 1.58
C HIS A 247 1.47 -3.18 1.11
N PHE A 248 1.05 -4.04 0.19
CA PHE A 248 -0.01 -3.68 -0.77
C PHE A 248 -1.40 -4.20 -0.41
N VAL A 249 -1.52 -5.33 0.29
CA VAL A 249 -2.81 -6.00 0.50
C VAL A 249 -3.07 -6.21 1.96
N ILE A 250 -4.04 -5.48 2.44
CA ILE A 250 -4.30 -5.34 3.86
C ILE A 250 -5.39 -6.30 4.32
N LEU A 251 -6.32 -6.65 3.42
CA LEU A 251 -7.40 -7.60 3.69
C LEU A 251 -7.67 -8.46 2.45
N PRO A 252 -7.12 -9.68 2.32
CA PRO A 252 -7.47 -10.62 1.25
C PRO A 252 -8.75 -11.38 1.60
N GLN A 253 -9.64 -11.76 0.65
CA GLN A 253 -10.82 -12.58 0.98
C GLN A 253 -10.51 -14.06 1.23
N LEU A 254 -9.44 -14.61 0.62
CA LEU A 254 -9.02 -16.00 0.80
C LEU A 254 -8.42 -16.23 2.21
N PRO A 255 -8.62 -17.41 2.85
CA PRO A 255 -9.24 -18.64 2.36
C PRO A 255 -10.73 -18.83 2.73
N ASP A 256 -11.46 -17.77 3.09
CA ASP A 256 -12.80 -17.91 3.73
C ASP A 256 -13.92 -18.42 2.81
N VAL A 257 -13.71 -18.44 1.50
CA VAL A 257 -14.66 -18.93 0.49
C VAL A 257 -13.91 -19.65 -0.61
N ALA A 258 -14.56 -20.64 -1.24
CA ALA A 258 -13.99 -21.30 -2.40
C ALA A 258 -13.76 -20.27 -3.53
N GLU A 259 -12.68 -20.45 -4.30
CA GLU A 259 -12.26 -19.50 -5.34
C GLU A 259 -13.37 -19.24 -6.39
N ASP A 260 -14.25 -20.22 -6.60
CA ASP A 260 -15.41 -20.17 -7.48
C ASP A 260 -16.65 -19.45 -6.88
N GLN A 261 -16.58 -19.00 -5.61
CA GLN A 261 -17.62 -18.22 -4.92
C GLN A 261 -17.32 -16.72 -4.84
N GLY A 262 -16.06 -16.30 -5.05
CA GLY A 262 -15.73 -14.90 -5.29
C GLY A 262 -15.04 -14.21 -4.14
N ASN A 263 -14.17 -13.28 -4.49
CA ASN A 263 -13.21 -12.71 -3.55
C ASN A 263 -13.28 -11.16 -3.47
N TRP A 264 -14.47 -10.55 -3.47
CA TRP A 264 -14.58 -9.09 -3.26
C TRP A 264 -14.68 -8.65 -1.79
N VAL A 265 -13.65 -7.93 -1.35
CA VAL A 265 -13.70 -7.02 -0.20
C VAL A 265 -13.31 -5.60 -0.63
N GLY A 266 -13.98 -4.61 -0.05
CA GLY A 266 -13.77 -3.21 -0.36
C GLY A 266 -14.88 -2.34 0.23
N ALA A 267 -15.03 -1.13 -0.30
CA ALA A 267 -16.05 -0.17 0.17
C ALA A 267 -16.08 -0.02 1.70
N GLN A 268 -14.87 0.02 2.28
CA GLN A 268 -14.60 -0.09 3.70
C GLN A 268 -14.65 1.25 4.44
N SER A 269 -14.79 1.15 5.76
CA SER A 269 -14.60 2.23 6.72
C SER A 269 -13.65 1.75 7.80
N THR A 270 -12.72 2.61 8.19
CA THR A 270 -11.64 2.28 9.10
C THR A 270 -11.49 3.35 10.17
N ILE A 271 -11.44 2.92 11.43
CA ILE A 271 -11.14 3.80 12.57
C ILE A 271 -10.01 3.19 13.39
N LYS A 272 -9.19 4.05 13.98
CA LYS A 272 -8.29 3.71 15.08
C LYS A 272 -8.98 4.12 16.37
N LYS A 273 -9.25 3.15 17.23
CA LYS A 273 -9.87 3.36 18.53
C LYS A 273 -8.98 2.71 19.59
N ASP A 274 -8.56 3.50 20.57
CA ASP A 274 -7.52 3.10 21.52
C ASP A 274 -6.25 2.65 20.76
N ASP A 275 -5.73 1.45 21.03
CA ASP A 275 -4.57 0.87 20.33
C ASP A 275 -4.97 -0.16 19.24
N GLU A 276 -6.25 -0.21 18.83
CA GLU A 276 -6.77 -1.17 17.86
C GLU A 276 -7.29 -0.50 16.59
N TYR A 277 -7.05 -1.12 15.45
CA TYR A 277 -7.55 -0.71 14.14
C TYR A 277 -8.76 -1.56 13.80
N LEU A 278 -9.89 -0.92 13.47
CA LEU A 278 -11.15 -1.57 13.19
C LEU A 278 -11.58 -1.28 11.76
N MET A 279 -12.04 -2.30 11.02
CA MET A 279 -12.49 -2.17 9.64
C MET A 279 -13.82 -2.88 9.43
N TRP A 280 -14.79 -2.12 8.91
CA TRP A 280 -16.04 -2.65 8.37
C TRP A 280 -15.96 -2.58 6.86
N TYR A 281 -16.25 -3.69 6.19
CA TYR A 281 -16.06 -3.79 4.74
C TYR A 281 -17.25 -4.48 4.09
N ARG A 282 -17.51 -4.11 2.84
CA ARG A 282 -18.53 -4.77 2.04
C ARG A 282 -18.07 -6.17 1.67
N ARG A 283 -18.99 -7.11 1.76
CA ARG A 283 -18.84 -8.47 1.22
C ARG A 283 -19.72 -8.68 0.00
N ARG A 284 -19.23 -9.51 -0.90
CA ARG A 284 -19.94 -9.95 -2.10
C ARG A 284 -19.47 -11.34 -2.51
N ASP A 285 -20.34 -12.02 -3.24
CA ASP A 285 -19.99 -13.22 -4.00
C ASP A 285 -20.20 -13.00 -5.51
N ASN A 286 -19.98 -14.08 -6.26
CA ASN A 286 -20.02 -14.10 -7.70
C ASN A 286 -21.38 -13.92 -8.34
N ILE A 287 -22.42 -14.11 -7.54
CA ILE A 287 -23.80 -14.19 -8.00
C ILE A 287 -24.53 -12.91 -7.58
N ASP A 288 -24.36 -12.48 -6.35
CA ASP A 288 -25.09 -11.39 -5.73
C ASP A 288 -24.20 -10.19 -5.46
N ARG A 289 -24.61 -9.02 -5.98
CA ARG A 289 -23.83 -7.78 -5.99
C ARG A 289 -23.39 -7.29 -4.61
N GLY A 290 -24.05 -7.65 -3.52
CA GLY A 290 -23.58 -7.36 -2.16
C GLY A 290 -24.32 -8.23 -1.16
N LYS A 291 -23.59 -8.93 -0.30
CA LYS A 291 -24.13 -9.93 0.65
C LYS A 291 -24.21 -9.40 2.08
N GLY A 292 -23.88 -8.13 2.30
CA GLY A 292 -23.78 -7.52 3.62
C GLY A 292 -22.35 -7.13 3.95
N TYR A 293 -22.07 -7.04 5.25
CA TYR A 293 -20.86 -6.43 5.77
C TYR A 293 -20.06 -7.41 6.59
N GLY A 294 -18.74 -7.36 6.41
CA GLY A 294 -17.78 -8.05 7.26
C GLY A 294 -17.09 -7.08 8.22
N PHE A 295 -16.46 -7.65 9.24
CA PHE A 295 -15.63 -6.96 10.21
C PHE A 295 -14.25 -7.62 10.28
N ALA A 296 -13.23 -6.79 10.44
CA ALA A 296 -11.86 -7.18 10.70
C ALA A 296 -11.21 -6.21 11.68
N ARG A 297 -10.22 -6.70 12.42
CA ARG A 297 -9.41 -5.92 13.34
C ARG A 297 -7.92 -6.10 13.06
N SER A 298 -7.12 -5.16 13.50
CA SER A 298 -5.66 -5.23 13.40
C SER A 298 -5.02 -4.55 14.60
N GLU A 299 -3.87 -5.07 15.04
CA GLU A 299 -3.04 -4.46 16.08
C GLU A 299 -2.04 -3.45 15.49
N ASP A 300 -1.77 -3.53 14.18
CA ASP A 300 -0.71 -2.75 13.52
C ASP A 300 -1.16 -2.01 12.26
N GLY A 301 -2.45 -2.12 11.89
CA GLY A 301 -3.03 -1.53 10.68
C GLY A 301 -2.57 -2.16 9.37
N LEU A 302 -1.69 -3.18 9.40
CA LEU A 302 -1.10 -3.84 8.24
C LEU A 302 -1.59 -5.28 8.09
N HIS A 303 -1.64 -6.03 9.19
CA HIS A 303 -2.12 -7.41 9.25
C HIS A 303 -3.50 -7.46 9.89
N TRP A 304 -4.49 -7.93 9.14
CA TRP A 304 -5.89 -7.91 9.57
C TRP A 304 -6.42 -9.31 9.85
N GLU A 305 -6.98 -9.48 11.05
CA GLU A 305 -7.74 -10.65 11.46
C GLU A 305 -9.22 -10.40 11.17
N LYS A 306 -9.80 -11.19 10.28
CA LYS A 306 -11.25 -11.15 10.04
C LYS A 306 -12.00 -11.83 11.16
N TYR A 307 -13.19 -11.32 11.44
CA TYR A 307 -14.13 -12.00 12.31
C TYR A 307 -14.60 -13.33 11.72
N GLU A 308 -14.47 -14.41 12.49
CA GLU A 308 -14.80 -15.77 12.06
C GLU A 308 -16.27 -15.96 11.66
N ASN A 309 -17.19 -15.16 12.23
CA ASN A 309 -18.63 -15.28 11.99
C ASN A 309 -19.15 -14.21 11.01
N ASN A 310 -18.30 -13.70 10.12
CA ASN A 310 -18.74 -12.82 9.04
C ASN A 310 -19.79 -13.51 8.14
N PRO A 311 -20.83 -12.80 7.63
CA PRO A 311 -21.04 -11.35 7.75
C PRO A 311 -21.66 -10.97 9.11
N ILE A 312 -21.29 -9.79 9.60
CA ILE A 312 -21.81 -9.24 10.87
C ILE A 312 -23.24 -8.71 10.75
N PHE A 313 -23.63 -8.21 9.57
CA PHE A 313 -25.03 -7.96 9.23
C PHE A 313 -25.24 -7.85 7.72
N THR A 314 -26.49 -8.01 7.28
CA THR A 314 -26.94 -7.92 5.88
C THR A 314 -27.99 -6.82 5.72
N TYR A 315 -28.42 -6.50 4.49
CA TYR A 315 -29.60 -5.66 4.27
C TYR A 315 -30.90 -6.44 4.51
N ASP A 316 -32.04 -5.75 4.54
CA ASP A 316 -33.37 -6.39 4.50
C ASP A 316 -33.69 -6.78 3.05
N ASP A 317 -33.67 -8.08 2.75
CA ASP A 317 -33.85 -8.62 1.40
C ASP A 317 -35.32 -8.61 0.94
N GLU A 318 -36.27 -8.34 1.84
CA GLU A 318 -37.65 -8.06 1.47
C GLU A 318 -37.80 -6.65 0.85
N GLN A 319 -36.88 -5.73 1.18
CA GLN A 319 -36.94 -4.32 0.77
C GLN A 319 -35.88 -3.93 -0.27
N PHE A 320 -34.72 -4.56 -0.24
CA PHE A 320 -33.55 -4.17 -1.01
C PHE A 320 -32.93 -5.35 -1.76
N TYR A 321 -32.12 -5.06 -2.78
CA TYR A 321 -31.48 -6.07 -3.63
C TYR A 321 -29.98 -6.22 -3.41
N SER A 322 -29.32 -5.23 -2.81
CA SER A 322 -27.90 -5.28 -2.49
C SER A 322 -27.53 -4.17 -1.50
N ALA A 323 -26.37 -4.32 -0.87
CA ALA A 323 -25.73 -3.29 -0.07
C ALA A 323 -24.31 -2.99 -0.60
N GLU A 324 -23.88 -1.73 -0.55
CA GLU A 324 -22.57 -1.24 -1.05
C GLU A 324 -21.72 -0.64 0.07
N LYS A 325 -21.14 0.57 -0.06
CA LYS A 325 -20.24 1.17 0.94
C LYS A 325 -20.92 1.28 2.31
N ILE A 326 -20.13 1.05 3.36
CA ILE A 326 -20.46 1.35 4.75
C ILE A 326 -19.52 2.42 5.27
N HIS A 327 -20.04 3.33 6.09
CA HIS A 327 -19.27 4.29 6.86
C HIS A 327 -19.62 4.15 8.33
N VAL A 328 -18.63 4.00 9.22
CA VAL A 328 -18.83 3.79 10.66
C VAL A 328 -18.13 4.89 11.46
N LEU A 329 -18.83 5.41 12.47
CA LEU A 329 -18.28 6.25 13.53
C LEU A 329 -18.58 5.64 14.90
N PHE A 330 -17.83 6.03 15.91
CA PHE A 330 -18.13 5.74 17.32
C PHE A 330 -18.27 7.06 18.08
N VAL A 331 -19.50 7.39 18.46
CA VAL A 331 -19.81 8.68 19.11
C VAL A 331 -20.65 8.41 20.34
N ASP A 332 -20.38 9.08 21.46
CA ASP A 332 -21.14 8.92 22.71
C ASP A 332 -21.32 7.45 23.17
N GLY A 333 -20.30 6.62 22.98
CA GLY A 333 -20.32 5.20 23.40
C GLY A 333 -21.08 4.25 22.47
N LEU A 334 -21.46 4.68 21.26
CA LEU A 334 -22.26 3.90 20.33
C LEU A 334 -21.68 3.94 18.91
N TYR A 335 -21.51 2.78 18.29
CA TYR A 335 -21.18 2.67 16.87
C TYR A 335 -22.40 3.03 16.04
N ARG A 336 -22.17 3.84 15.00
CA ARG A 336 -23.17 4.30 14.05
C ARG A 336 -22.69 4.00 12.65
N ALA A 337 -23.49 3.27 11.90
CA ALA A 337 -23.21 2.93 10.52
C ALA A 337 -24.22 3.59 9.59
N TRP A 338 -23.71 4.19 8.53
CA TRP A 338 -24.48 4.60 7.37
C TRP A 338 -24.04 3.78 6.18
N TYR A 339 -25.00 3.17 5.48
CA TYR A 339 -24.68 2.20 4.45
C TYR A 339 -25.62 2.31 3.26
N ALA A 340 -25.07 2.10 2.07
CA ALA A 340 -25.81 2.22 0.82
C ALA A 340 -26.60 0.93 0.54
N VAL A 341 -27.89 1.06 0.23
CA VAL A 341 -28.78 -0.03 -0.17
C VAL A 341 -29.46 0.25 -1.50
N ASN A 342 -29.66 -0.78 -2.31
CA ASN A 342 -30.34 -0.66 -3.60
C ASN A 342 -31.79 -1.13 -3.53
N SER A 343 -32.69 -0.35 -4.13
CA SER A 343 -34.07 -0.76 -4.45
C SER A 343 -34.29 -0.61 -5.97
N PRO A 344 -35.34 -1.20 -6.60
CA PRO A 344 -35.44 -1.15 -8.06
C PRO A 344 -35.42 0.29 -8.59
N GLY A 345 -34.39 0.59 -9.39
CA GLY A 345 -34.23 1.88 -10.06
C GLY A 345 -33.45 2.94 -9.28
N THR A 346 -33.04 2.71 -8.02
CA THR A 346 -32.26 3.72 -7.28
C THR A 346 -31.46 3.22 -6.07
N TRP A 347 -30.67 4.12 -5.46
CA TRP A 347 -29.83 3.91 -4.28
C TRP A 347 -30.26 4.82 -3.13
N TYR A 348 -30.23 4.27 -1.92
CA TYR A 348 -30.55 4.99 -0.69
C TYR A 348 -29.48 4.77 0.37
N THR A 349 -29.47 5.66 1.36
CA THR A 349 -28.66 5.53 2.57
C THR A 349 -29.53 5.06 3.73
N ALA A 350 -29.13 3.95 4.33
CA ALA A 350 -29.72 3.37 5.53
C ALA A 350 -28.81 3.56 6.75
N TYR A 351 -29.38 3.40 7.94
CA TYR A 351 -28.72 3.61 9.22
C TYR A 351 -28.85 2.41 10.16
N ALA A 352 -27.79 2.14 10.92
CA ALA A 352 -27.76 1.11 11.96
C ALA A 352 -26.88 1.55 13.14
N THR A 353 -27.14 0.99 14.31
CA THR A 353 -26.36 1.23 15.54
C THR A 353 -25.86 -0.06 16.16
N SER A 354 -24.75 0.01 16.88
CA SER A 354 -24.19 -1.14 17.60
C SER A 354 -23.44 -0.69 18.86
N GLU A 355 -23.52 -1.49 19.92
CA GLU A 355 -22.74 -1.26 21.16
C GLU A 355 -21.31 -1.83 21.05
N ASP A 356 -21.08 -2.80 20.16
CA ASP A 356 -19.83 -3.56 20.06
C ASP A 356 -19.19 -3.56 18.65
N GLY A 357 -19.86 -2.94 17.67
CA GLY A 357 -19.40 -2.89 16.27
C GLY A 357 -19.67 -4.17 15.47
N ILE A 358 -20.25 -5.20 16.10
CA ILE A 358 -20.48 -6.54 15.52
C ILE A 358 -21.97 -6.85 15.44
N ASN A 359 -22.73 -6.54 16.49
CA ASN A 359 -24.17 -6.78 16.57
C ASN A 359 -24.93 -5.49 16.28
N TRP A 360 -25.66 -5.45 15.16
CA TRP A 360 -26.25 -4.21 14.63
C TRP A 360 -27.78 -4.19 14.70
N GLU A 361 -28.33 -3.10 15.23
CA GLU A 361 -29.75 -2.74 15.17
C GLU A 361 -29.98 -1.82 13.96
N LYS A 362 -30.90 -2.21 13.07
CA LYS A 362 -31.21 -1.45 11.84
C LYS A 362 -32.37 -0.48 12.07
N HIS A 363 -32.23 0.74 11.57
CA HIS A 363 -33.23 1.82 11.73
C HIS A 363 -33.90 2.23 10.42
N GLY A 364 -33.49 1.67 9.28
CA GLY A 364 -34.07 1.95 7.97
C GLY A 364 -33.39 3.09 7.23
N LEU A 365 -34.10 3.70 6.27
CA LEU A 365 -33.59 4.79 5.43
C LEU A 365 -33.57 6.12 6.20
N VAL A 366 -32.54 6.93 5.97
CA VAL A 366 -32.32 8.21 6.69
C VAL A 366 -32.16 9.43 5.77
N LEU A 367 -32.17 9.24 4.45
CA LEU A 367 -32.17 10.36 3.49
C LEU A 367 -33.39 10.26 2.59
N ASP A 368 -34.16 11.36 2.52
CA ASP A 368 -35.39 11.48 1.70
C ASP A 368 -35.12 11.76 0.22
N ASP A 369 -33.85 11.93 -0.17
CA ASP A 369 -33.45 12.16 -1.55
C ASP A 369 -33.54 10.89 -2.40
N THR A 370 -33.96 11.06 -3.66
CA THR A 370 -34.26 9.94 -4.57
C THR A 370 -33.03 9.18 -5.07
N TYR A 371 -31.81 9.65 -4.80
CA TYR A 371 -30.55 8.94 -5.03
C TYR A 371 -29.51 9.39 -4.01
N THR A 372 -29.12 8.51 -3.08
CA THR A 372 -28.04 8.76 -2.13
C THR A 372 -27.18 7.51 -1.98
N LYS A 373 -25.94 7.56 -2.47
CA LYS A 373 -25.04 6.41 -2.52
C LYS A 373 -23.68 6.72 -1.89
N ASP A 374 -23.06 5.68 -1.34
CA ASP A 374 -21.67 5.62 -0.90
C ASP A 374 -21.24 6.77 0.01
N VAL A 375 -21.96 6.95 1.11
CA VAL A 375 -21.79 8.10 2.00
C VAL A 375 -20.47 8.08 2.77
N ASP A 376 -20.09 9.25 3.27
CA ASP A 376 -19.00 9.47 4.21
C ASP A 376 -19.45 10.47 5.27
N VAL A 377 -19.10 10.26 6.53
CA VAL A 377 -19.66 11.03 7.66
C VAL A 377 -18.56 11.49 8.61
N VAL A 378 -18.60 12.76 8.99
CA VAL A 378 -17.68 13.34 9.98
C VAL A 378 -18.50 13.92 11.14
N TYR A 379 -18.11 13.63 12.38
CA TYR A 379 -18.72 14.25 13.56
C TYR A 379 -17.84 15.36 14.12
N HIS A 380 -18.34 16.58 14.17
CA HIS A 380 -17.58 17.74 14.66
C HIS A 380 -18.50 18.72 15.40
N GLU A 381 -18.07 19.15 16.59
CA GLU A 381 -18.77 20.15 17.42
C GLU A 381 -20.27 19.87 17.65
N GLY A 382 -20.64 18.60 17.88
CA GLY A 382 -22.03 18.23 18.15
C GLY A 382 -22.90 18.03 16.91
N LEU A 383 -22.32 18.13 15.71
CA LEU A 383 -23.02 17.97 14.44
C LEU A 383 -22.37 16.88 13.59
N TYR A 384 -23.20 16.09 12.91
CA TYR A 384 -22.77 15.16 11.87
C TYR A 384 -22.81 15.86 10.52
N TYR A 385 -21.77 15.67 9.72
CA TYR A 385 -21.65 16.15 8.35
C TYR A 385 -21.59 14.94 7.44
N LEU A 386 -22.52 14.82 6.50
CA LEU A 386 -22.59 13.70 5.56
C LEU A 386 -22.39 14.19 4.14
N TYR A 387 -21.56 13.45 3.43
CA TYR A 387 -21.30 13.64 2.01
C TYR A 387 -21.70 12.39 1.27
N SER A 388 -22.41 12.52 0.15
CA SER A 388 -22.89 11.37 -0.61
C SER A 388 -22.85 11.62 -2.11
N ILE A 389 -22.88 10.55 -2.88
CA ILE A 389 -23.23 10.63 -4.30
C ILE A 389 -24.73 10.93 -4.37
N LYS A 390 -25.10 12.10 -4.88
CA LYS A 390 -26.50 12.55 -4.98
C LYS A 390 -27.11 12.23 -6.34
N ASP A 391 -26.27 12.14 -7.37
CA ASP A 391 -26.63 11.64 -8.69
C ASP A 391 -25.35 11.16 -9.41
N ASN A 392 -25.48 10.73 -10.66
CA ASN A 392 -24.33 10.22 -11.43
C ASN A 392 -23.20 11.24 -11.64
N VAL A 393 -23.40 12.54 -11.37
CA VAL A 393 -22.44 13.61 -11.68
C VAL A 393 -22.28 14.64 -10.57
N SER A 394 -22.82 14.40 -9.37
CA SER A 394 -22.84 15.38 -8.27
C SER A 394 -22.72 14.73 -6.89
N LEU A 395 -22.16 15.48 -5.93
CA LEU A 395 -22.17 15.14 -4.51
C LEU A 395 -23.20 15.99 -3.76
N GLY A 396 -23.86 15.39 -2.77
CA GLY A 396 -24.72 16.09 -1.82
C GLY A 396 -24.00 16.33 -0.50
N VAL A 397 -24.34 17.43 0.16
CA VAL A 397 -23.82 17.84 1.47
C VAL A 397 -24.96 18.03 2.45
N TYR A 398 -24.89 17.35 3.59
CA TYR A 398 -25.95 17.26 4.58
C TYR A 398 -25.40 17.43 5.99
N THR A 399 -26.26 17.88 6.91
CA THR A 399 -25.95 17.86 8.34
C THR A 399 -27.06 17.24 9.17
N SER A 400 -26.72 16.66 10.31
CA SER A 400 -27.68 16.12 11.27
C SER A 400 -27.21 16.36 12.70
N ALA A 401 -28.13 16.62 13.62
CA ALA A 401 -27.84 16.70 15.05
C ALA A 401 -27.95 15.33 15.75
N ASP A 402 -28.63 14.36 15.14
CA ASP A 402 -29.00 13.08 15.78
C ASP A 402 -28.61 11.85 14.95
N ALA A 403 -27.85 12.05 13.86
CA ALA A 403 -27.41 11.03 12.91
C ALA A 403 -28.50 10.42 12.01
N MET A 404 -29.77 10.80 12.18
CA MET A 404 -30.92 10.19 11.50
C MET A 404 -31.70 11.19 10.67
N ASP A 405 -31.94 12.39 11.20
CA ASP A 405 -32.66 13.45 10.50
C ASP A 405 -31.66 14.39 9.83
N TRP A 406 -31.64 14.41 8.51
CA TRP A 406 -30.63 15.11 7.72
C TRP A 406 -31.20 16.33 6.98
N GLU A 407 -30.55 17.48 7.17
CA GLU A 407 -30.79 18.70 6.40
C GLU A 407 -29.82 18.76 5.22
N HIS A 408 -30.35 18.91 4.01
CA HIS A 408 -29.55 19.11 2.79
C HIS A 408 -29.17 20.58 2.61
N HIS A 409 -27.88 20.87 2.49
CA HIS A 409 -27.36 22.24 2.37
C HIS A 409 -26.86 22.60 0.99
N ASN A 410 -26.22 21.65 0.30
CA ASN A 410 -25.48 21.96 -0.93
C ASN A 410 -25.39 20.75 -1.87
N THR A 411 -25.39 21.00 -3.18
CA THR A 411 -25.08 20.02 -4.22
C THR A 411 -23.86 20.51 -5.00
N ILE A 412 -22.79 19.71 -4.99
CA ILE A 412 -21.54 20.02 -5.68
C ILE A 412 -21.53 19.28 -7.03
N PRO A 413 -21.60 19.99 -8.17
CA PRO A 413 -21.51 19.36 -9.49
C PRO A 413 -20.05 18.95 -9.79
N LEU A 414 -19.84 17.69 -10.13
CA LEU A 414 -18.55 17.12 -10.53
C LEU A 414 -18.49 16.82 -12.04
N GLY A 415 -19.64 16.68 -12.70
CA GLY A 415 -19.75 16.41 -14.14
C GLY A 415 -19.49 14.96 -14.55
N VAL A 416 -19.04 14.11 -13.61
CA VAL A 416 -18.75 12.68 -13.81
C VAL A 416 -19.03 11.91 -12.51
N HIS A 417 -19.20 10.59 -12.61
CA HIS A 417 -19.40 9.73 -11.44
C HIS A 417 -18.14 9.68 -10.59
N ARG A 418 -18.28 10.02 -9.29
CA ARG A 418 -17.19 10.01 -8.32
C ARG A 418 -17.71 9.49 -6.98
N HIS A 419 -16.95 8.61 -6.33
CA HIS A 419 -17.20 8.25 -4.94
C HIS A 419 -16.59 9.29 -4.01
N VAL A 420 -17.09 9.35 -2.79
CA VAL A 420 -16.71 10.36 -1.81
C VAL A 420 -15.95 9.77 -0.63
N ALA A 421 -14.97 10.53 -0.15
CA ALA A 421 -14.30 10.33 1.11
C ALA A 421 -14.15 11.69 1.82
N ALA A 422 -14.33 11.75 3.13
CA ALA A 422 -14.21 12.99 3.87
C ALA A 422 -13.52 12.79 5.21
N THR A 423 -12.91 13.85 5.73
CA THR A 423 -12.38 13.89 7.09
C THR A 423 -12.29 15.32 7.58
N TYR A 424 -12.23 15.52 8.89
CA TYR A 424 -11.84 16.80 9.48
C TYR A 424 -10.40 16.74 9.98
N VAL A 425 -9.60 17.72 9.57
CA VAL A 425 -8.19 17.82 9.97
C VAL A 425 -8.09 18.80 11.15
N LYS A 426 -7.72 18.28 12.32
CA LYS A 426 -7.69 19.06 13.57
C LYS A 426 -6.69 20.21 13.50
N LYS A 427 -5.52 19.99 12.92
CA LYS A 427 -4.46 21.00 12.84
C LYS A 427 -4.84 22.22 12.02
N THR A 428 -5.47 22.02 10.86
CA THR A 428 -5.86 23.12 9.97
C THR A 428 -7.24 23.68 10.33
N GLY A 429 -8.04 22.92 11.08
CA GLY A 429 -9.42 23.24 11.40
C GLY A 429 -10.31 23.23 10.16
N GLU A 430 -10.08 22.28 9.25
CA GLU A 430 -10.75 22.20 7.94
C GLU A 430 -11.33 20.81 7.69
N PHE A 431 -12.49 20.80 7.04
CA PHE A 431 -13.04 19.63 6.39
C PHE A 431 -12.33 19.43 5.05
N HIS A 432 -11.82 18.24 4.83
CA HIS A 432 -11.25 17.83 3.55
C HIS A 432 -12.21 16.85 2.88
N LEU A 433 -12.59 17.17 1.64
CA LEU A 433 -13.49 16.36 0.82
C LEU A 433 -12.74 15.86 -0.41
N TYR A 434 -12.76 14.55 -0.62
CA TYR A 434 -12.10 13.87 -1.72
C TYR A 434 -13.13 13.24 -2.64
N ALA A 435 -13.09 13.62 -3.91
CA ALA A 435 -13.82 13.01 -4.99
C ALA A 435 -12.90 12.01 -5.71
N THR A 436 -13.25 10.74 -5.64
CA THR A 436 -12.47 9.61 -6.18
C THR A 436 -13.18 9.05 -7.39
N GLY A 437 -12.46 8.74 -8.47
CA GLY A 437 -13.09 8.08 -9.59
C GLY A 437 -12.09 7.53 -10.57
N GLY A 438 -12.11 6.21 -10.76
CA GLY A 438 -11.30 5.39 -11.66
C GLY A 438 -10.16 6.12 -12.38
N PHE A 439 -10.28 6.24 -13.71
CA PHE A 439 -9.30 6.90 -14.58
C PHE A 439 -9.07 8.37 -14.28
N ALA A 440 -10.04 9.02 -13.64
CA ALA A 440 -10.01 10.44 -13.39
C ALA A 440 -9.32 10.79 -12.05
N GLY A 441 -8.74 9.79 -11.37
CA GLY A 441 -7.92 9.91 -10.17
C GLY A 441 -8.68 10.41 -8.94
N VAL A 442 -7.97 11.04 -8.01
CA VAL A 442 -8.52 11.65 -6.81
C VAL A 442 -8.36 13.16 -6.88
N SER A 443 -9.43 13.88 -6.55
CA SER A 443 -9.42 15.33 -6.39
C SER A 443 -9.87 15.75 -5.00
N LYS A 444 -9.23 16.77 -4.43
CA LYS A 444 -9.47 17.30 -3.08
C LYS A 444 -10.04 18.71 -3.14
N ALA A 445 -10.99 19.02 -2.28
CA ALA A 445 -11.36 20.37 -1.89
C ALA A 445 -11.37 20.50 -0.36
N VAL A 446 -11.29 21.73 0.14
CA VAL A 446 -11.32 22.04 1.59
C VAL A 446 -12.42 23.03 1.92
N SER A 447 -12.94 22.95 3.15
CA SER A 447 -13.91 23.88 3.72
C SER A 447 -13.64 24.14 5.21
N LYS A 448 -13.88 25.36 5.68
CA LYS A 448 -13.87 25.70 7.11
C LYS A 448 -15.17 25.31 7.84
N ASP A 449 -16.29 25.26 7.12
CA ASP A 449 -17.62 25.03 7.70
C ASP A 449 -18.21 23.66 7.35
N GLY A 450 -17.52 22.86 6.55
CA GLY A 450 -17.96 21.54 6.11
C GLY A 450 -19.09 21.56 5.07
N ILE A 451 -19.55 22.73 4.63
CA ILE A 451 -20.69 22.91 3.71
C ILE A 451 -20.25 23.55 2.38
N HIS A 452 -19.43 24.60 2.45
CA HIS A 452 -19.00 25.39 1.30
C HIS A 452 -17.55 25.08 0.92
N PHE A 453 -17.36 24.14 0.00
CA PHE A 453 -16.04 23.73 -0.45
C PHE A 453 -15.44 24.66 -1.50
N GLY A 454 -14.12 24.86 -1.39
CA GLY A 454 -13.32 25.53 -2.40
C GLY A 454 -13.16 24.73 -3.70
N PRO A 455 -12.28 25.18 -4.62
CA PRO A 455 -12.05 24.49 -5.87
C PRO A 455 -11.38 23.12 -5.66
N PHE A 456 -11.87 22.11 -6.38
CA PHE A 456 -11.24 20.80 -6.42
C PHE A 456 -9.91 20.84 -7.19
N ARG A 457 -8.89 20.20 -6.63
CA ARG A 457 -7.57 20.00 -7.26
C ARG A 457 -7.26 18.52 -7.33
N LYS A 458 -6.73 18.05 -8.47
CA LYS A 458 -6.25 16.67 -8.59
C LYS A 458 -5.05 16.47 -7.67
N VAL A 459 -5.04 15.40 -6.90
CA VAL A 459 -3.99 15.10 -5.91
C VAL A 459 -3.39 13.70 -6.05
N MET A 460 -4.09 12.77 -6.70
CA MET A 460 -3.58 11.41 -6.95
C MET A 460 -4.05 10.91 -8.32
N ASP A 461 -3.14 10.30 -9.06
CA ASP A 461 -3.43 9.65 -10.34
C ASP A 461 -3.75 8.15 -10.15
N ALA A 462 -4.51 7.58 -11.09
CA ALA A 462 -4.59 6.13 -11.23
C ALA A 462 -3.21 5.57 -11.64
N SER A 463 -2.92 4.32 -11.28
CA SER A 463 -1.67 3.69 -11.72
C SER A 463 -1.70 3.47 -13.24
N LYS A 464 -0.53 3.45 -13.89
CA LYS A 464 -0.40 3.16 -15.32
C LYS A 464 -0.46 1.66 -15.62
N VAL A 465 -0.03 0.85 -14.66
CA VAL A 465 -0.07 -0.62 -14.66
C VAL A 465 -0.10 -1.14 -13.22
N GLY A 466 -0.62 -2.34 -12.99
CA GLY A 466 -0.65 -3.00 -11.69
C GLY A 466 -2.07 -3.20 -11.13
N LEU A 467 -2.26 -2.82 -9.86
CA LEU A 467 -3.45 -3.20 -9.10
C LEU A 467 -4.68 -2.31 -9.33
N ASP A 468 -4.52 -1.06 -9.71
CA ASP A 468 -5.59 -0.05 -9.84
C ASP A 468 -5.44 0.78 -11.12
N ASP A 469 -5.23 0.09 -12.26
CA ASP A 469 -4.69 0.62 -13.51
C ASP A 469 -5.61 0.54 -14.75
N TRP A 470 -6.87 0.10 -14.59
CA TRP A 470 -7.76 -0.06 -15.76
C TRP A 470 -8.33 1.29 -16.24
N ALA A 471 -8.58 1.42 -17.55
CA ALA A 471 -9.11 2.63 -18.20
C ALA A 471 -10.42 3.21 -17.63
N ASP A 472 -11.15 2.45 -16.82
CA ASP A 472 -12.37 2.87 -16.11
C ASP A 472 -12.30 2.55 -14.60
N ALA A 473 -11.24 1.90 -14.15
CA ALA A 473 -11.01 1.54 -12.76
C ALA A 473 -9.84 2.35 -12.18
N GLY A 474 -9.57 2.23 -10.89
CA GLY A 474 -8.62 3.11 -10.21
C GLY A 474 -8.89 3.22 -8.72
N VAL A 475 -8.47 4.34 -8.14
CA VAL A 475 -8.67 4.63 -6.72
C VAL A 475 -10.15 4.91 -6.46
N THR A 476 -10.83 3.95 -5.83
CA THR A 476 -12.25 4.06 -5.44
C THR A 476 -12.45 3.68 -3.99
N TYR A 477 -13.55 4.13 -3.38
CA TYR A 477 -13.87 3.83 -1.99
C TYR A 477 -12.70 4.08 -1.03
N LEU A 478 -12.05 5.22 -1.22
CA LEU A 478 -11.04 5.73 -0.31
C LEU A 478 -11.67 5.95 1.06
N SER A 479 -10.98 5.55 2.11
CA SER A 479 -11.31 5.79 3.50
C SER A 479 -10.06 6.24 4.24
N PHE A 480 -10.16 7.33 5.01
CA PHE A 480 -9.09 7.74 5.91
C PHE A 480 -9.01 6.77 7.08
N LEU A 481 -7.79 6.54 7.59
CA LEU A 481 -7.64 6.02 8.94
C LEU A 481 -7.92 7.18 9.91
N THR A 482 -9.10 7.15 10.53
CA THR A 482 -9.59 8.24 11.37
C THR A 482 -9.67 7.85 12.84
N ASP A 483 -9.82 8.84 13.71
CA ASP A 483 -10.34 8.60 15.05
C ASP A 483 -11.84 8.22 15.01
N GLU A 484 -12.40 7.95 16.19
CA GLU A 484 -13.80 7.57 16.40
C GLU A 484 -14.83 8.54 15.78
N HIS A 485 -14.46 9.79 15.50
CA HIS A 485 -15.32 10.86 15.02
C HIS A 485 -15.10 11.20 13.53
N GLY A 486 -14.28 10.44 12.81
CA GLY A 486 -13.96 10.69 11.41
C GLY A 486 -12.91 11.79 11.21
N LYS A 487 -12.07 12.05 12.22
CA LYS A 487 -11.04 13.10 12.17
C LYS A 487 -9.64 12.51 12.05
N ILE A 488 -8.74 13.33 11.54
CA ILE A 488 -7.29 13.10 11.59
C ILE A 488 -6.60 14.28 12.24
N ASP A 489 -5.40 14.07 12.77
CA ASP A 489 -4.69 15.12 13.51
C ASP A 489 -4.02 16.13 12.57
N ASP A 490 -3.32 15.67 11.53
CA ASP A 490 -2.49 16.50 10.64
C ASP A 490 -2.66 16.06 9.16
N ASP A 491 -2.74 17.00 8.23
CA ASP A 491 -2.84 16.72 6.79
C ASP A 491 -1.48 16.42 6.12
N ARG A 492 -0.40 16.51 6.87
CA ARG A 492 0.94 16.05 6.48
C ARG A 492 1.20 14.59 6.87
N GLN A 493 0.24 13.93 7.50
CA GLN A 493 0.26 12.49 7.72
C GLN A 493 -1.14 11.92 7.56
N MET A 494 -1.47 11.51 6.34
CA MET A 494 -2.81 11.02 5.98
C MET A 494 -2.76 9.58 5.46
N PRO A 495 -2.65 8.56 6.33
CA PRO A 495 -2.85 7.18 5.91
C PRO A 495 -4.29 6.97 5.39
N ILE A 496 -4.41 6.28 4.26
CA ILE A 496 -5.68 5.90 3.64
C ILE A 496 -5.68 4.43 3.28
N TYR A 497 -6.87 3.85 3.33
CA TYR A 497 -7.17 2.59 2.69
C TYR A 497 -8.09 2.86 1.50
N TYR A 498 -7.89 2.17 0.38
CA TYR A 498 -8.79 2.30 -0.76
C TYR A 498 -9.00 0.95 -1.44
N GLN A 499 -10.12 0.84 -2.14
CA GLN A 499 -10.35 -0.30 -3.02
C GLN A 499 -9.61 -0.08 -4.34
N ALA A 500 -8.57 -0.88 -4.57
CA ALA A 500 -7.95 -1.01 -5.87
C ALA A 500 -8.90 -1.78 -6.80
N ARG A 501 -9.33 -1.10 -7.86
CA ARG A 501 -10.34 -1.61 -8.79
C ARG A 501 -9.71 -1.90 -10.14
N ASN A 502 -10.12 -3.01 -10.76
CA ASN A 502 -9.57 -3.48 -12.03
C ASN A 502 -10.60 -3.55 -13.14
N THR A 503 -11.90 -3.36 -12.90
CA THR A 503 -12.89 -3.24 -13.99
C THR A 503 -14.11 -2.44 -13.53
N TRP A 504 -14.76 -1.77 -14.48
CA TRP A 504 -15.98 -1.02 -14.23
C TRP A 504 -17.22 -1.91 -14.10
N ASP A 505 -17.25 -3.04 -14.81
CA ASP A 505 -18.44 -3.89 -14.86
C ASP A 505 -18.54 -4.72 -13.58
N ASN A 506 -19.40 -4.25 -12.69
CA ASN A 506 -19.74 -4.96 -11.47
C ASN A 506 -20.52 -6.25 -11.73
N ASN A 507 -21.12 -6.49 -12.90
CA ASN A 507 -22.08 -7.59 -13.11
C ASN A 507 -21.57 -8.66 -14.08
N ILE A 508 -20.54 -8.37 -14.86
CA ILE A 508 -19.73 -9.41 -15.47
C ILE A 508 -18.80 -9.94 -14.37
N PRO A 509 -18.55 -11.25 -14.28
CA PRO A 509 -17.59 -11.78 -13.34
C PRO A 509 -16.14 -11.39 -13.71
N GLY A 510 -15.83 -10.10 -13.69
CA GLY A 510 -14.50 -9.53 -13.90
C GLY A 510 -13.46 -10.03 -12.88
N TRP A 511 -13.93 -10.54 -11.74
CA TRP A 511 -13.13 -11.21 -10.73
C TRP A 511 -12.70 -12.64 -11.14
N LEU A 512 -13.34 -13.28 -12.15
CA LEU A 512 -12.89 -14.56 -12.73
C LEU A 512 -11.60 -14.42 -13.55
N PHE A 513 -11.25 -13.20 -13.97
CA PHE A 513 -10.05 -12.93 -14.76
C PHE A 513 -8.87 -12.48 -13.90
N HIS A 514 -9.11 -11.94 -12.68
CA HIS A 514 -8.13 -11.05 -12.04
C HIS A 514 -7.92 -11.24 -10.52
N GLY A 515 -8.62 -12.16 -9.86
CA GLY A 515 -8.36 -12.48 -8.45
C GLY A 515 -8.48 -11.28 -7.50
N SER A 516 -9.72 -11.01 -7.04
CA SER A 516 -10.10 -10.11 -5.92
C SER A 516 -9.75 -8.62 -6.07
N GLU A 517 -10.77 -7.76 -6.04
CA GLU A 517 -10.59 -6.38 -5.57
C GLU A 517 -10.07 -6.43 -4.13
N ARG A 518 -9.08 -5.60 -3.80
CA ARG A 518 -8.37 -5.61 -2.53
C ARG A 518 -8.40 -4.23 -1.88
N VAL A 519 -8.30 -4.22 -0.56
CA VAL A 519 -8.03 -3.00 0.19
C VAL A 519 -6.52 -2.76 0.20
N VAL A 520 -6.10 -1.62 -0.34
CA VAL A 520 -4.70 -1.20 -0.50
C VAL A 520 -4.41 -0.01 0.40
N LEU A 521 -3.20 0.03 0.95
CA LEU A 521 -2.69 1.14 1.77
C LEU A 521 -1.99 2.18 0.88
N ALA A 522 -2.30 3.45 1.12
CA ALA A 522 -1.60 4.59 0.55
C ALA A 522 -1.58 5.73 1.58
N GLY A 523 -0.92 6.83 1.26
CA GLY A 523 -0.99 8.01 2.11
C GLY A 523 -0.29 9.24 1.56
N HIS A 524 -0.45 10.34 2.28
CA HIS A 524 0.22 11.61 2.03
C HIS A 524 1.09 11.97 3.24
N TYR A 525 2.39 12.17 3.01
CA TYR A 525 3.38 12.37 4.07
C TYR A 525 4.28 13.57 3.76
N ASP A 526 4.46 14.47 4.72
CA ASP A 526 5.34 15.63 4.59
C ASP A 526 6.07 15.95 5.90
N GLY A 527 7.35 16.31 5.84
CA GLY A 527 8.21 16.59 7.00
C GLY A 527 9.11 15.44 7.46
N ILE A 528 9.83 15.63 8.57
CA ILE A 528 10.77 14.63 9.11
C ILE A 528 10.05 13.63 10.04
N PHE A 529 10.28 12.33 9.84
CA PHE A 529 9.69 11.25 10.62
C PHE A 529 10.74 10.52 11.47
N LEU A 530 10.37 10.18 12.71
CA LEU A 530 11.27 9.51 13.65
C LEU A 530 11.73 8.15 13.12
N GLY A 531 13.04 7.92 13.08
CA GLY A 531 13.66 6.66 12.65
C GLY A 531 13.61 6.38 11.15
N ILE A 532 12.99 7.25 10.34
CA ILE A 532 12.90 7.08 8.88
C ILE A 532 14.08 7.79 8.22
N PRO A 533 15.00 7.04 7.56
CA PRO A 533 16.03 7.66 6.74
C PRO A 533 15.36 8.47 5.62
N THR A 534 15.79 9.72 5.49
CA THR A 534 15.14 10.72 4.66
C THR A 534 16.21 11.51 3.91
N THR A 535 16.16 11.54 2.58
CA THR A 535 16.99 12.47 1.80
C THR A 535 16.32 13.84 1.80
N VAL A 536 17.01 14.86 2.30
CA VAL A 536 16.62 16.26 2.13
C VAL A 536 17.11 16.74 0.77
N LEU A 537 16.18 17.16 -0.09
CA LEU A 537 16.49 17.63 -1.44
C LEU A 537 16.75 19.15 -1.46
N PRO A 538 17.56 19.66 -2.43
CA PRO A 538 17.86 21.10 -2.52
C PRO A 538 16.67 22.02 -2.80
N ASP A 539 15.54 21.47 -3.25
CA ASP A 539 14.30 22.20 -3.49
C ASP A 539 13.44 22.35 -2.22
N GLY A 540 13.89 21.78 -1.09
CA GLY A 540 13.19 21.79 0.19
C GLY A 540 12.19 20.65 0.38
N THR A 541 12.08 19.72 -0.58
CA THR A 541 11.28 18.50 -0.44
C THR A 541 12.11 17.36 0.16
N TYR A 542 11.43 16.28 0.54
CA TYR A 542 12.05 15.12 1.15
C TYR A 542 11.82 13.86 0.31
N GLU A 543 12.77 12.92 0.35
CA GLU A 543 12.56 11.54 -0.10
C GLU A 543 12.68 10.58 1.07
N TYR A 544 11.59 9.90 1.44
CA TYR A 544 11.61 8.89 2.49
C TYR A 544 12.09 7.55 1.94
N HIS A 545 12.96 6.89 2.69
CA HIS A 545 13.50 5.59 2.29
C HIS A 545 12.60 4.42 2.72
N ARG A 546 11.50 4.73 3.44
CA ARG A 546 10.48 3.81 3.94
C ARG A 546 9.13 4.53 4.01
N PHE A 547 8.04 3.76 3.88
CA PHE A 547 6.68 4.27 4.01
C PHE A 547 6.38 4.68 5.47
N PRO A 548 6.08 5.95 5.79
CA PRO A 548 5.97 6.45 7.17
C PRO A 548 4.62 6.14 7.84
N PHE A 549 4.12 4.92 7.70
CA PHE A 549 2.85 4.51 8.28
C PHE A 549 2.91 4.54 9.81
N GLU A 550 2.06 5.35 10.44
CA GLU A 550 1.95 5.49 11.91
C GLU A 550 3.27 5.83 12.62
N VAL A 551 4.24 6.37 11.87
CA VAL A 551 5.50 6.84 12.44
C VAL A 551 5.31 8.30 12.89
N PRO A 552 5.70 8.67 14.13
CA PRO A 552 5.55 10.05 14.57
C PRO A 552 6.32 11.03 13.69
N ARG A 553 5.62 12.06 13.19
CA ARG A 553 6.21 13.21 12.51
C ARG A 553 6.79 14.16 13.54
N ALA A 554 8.03 14.61 13.37
CA ALA A 554 8.70 15.52 14.27
C ALA A 554 8.12 16.93 14.18
N GLU A 555 7.08 17.19 14.98
CA GLU A 555 6.47 18.51 15.05
C GLU A 555 7.47 19.58 15.50
N GLY A 556 7.39 20.73 14.84
CA GLY A 556 8.28 21.84 15.09
C GLY A 556 9.62 21.80 14.34
N LEU A 557 10.00 20.71 13.66
CA LEU A 557 11.28 20.60 12.96
C LEU A 557 11.10 20.50 11.44
N GLU A 558 11.83 21.34 10.71
CA GLU A 558 12.09 21.22 9.29
C GLU A 558 13.61 21.29 9.03
N ILE A 559 14.10 20.58 8.02
CA ILE A 559 15.53 20.54 7.68
C ILE A 559 15.69 20.88 6.20
N PHE A 560 16.56 21.85 5.91
CA PHE A 560 16.89 22.26 4.55
C PHE A 560 18.35 21.97 4.28
N SER A 561 18.66 21.62 3.03
CA SER A 561 20.03 21.42 2.61
C SER A 561 20.27 21.96 1.22
N SER A 562 21.46 22.52 1.00
CA SER A 562 21.89 23.04 -0.31
C SER A 562 22.26 21.94 -1.32
N ARG A 563 22.44 20.70 -0.85
CA ARG A 563 22.77 19.49 -1.64
C ARG A 563 22.00 18.32 -1.04
N GLU A 564 21.67 17.31 -1.84
CA GLU A 564 21.01 16.09 -1.35
C GLU A 564 21.70 15.55 -0.10
N THR A 565 21.01 15.47 1.03
CA THR A 565 21.61 15.08 2.31
C THR A 565 20.73 14.05 2.99
N GLU A 566 21.27 12.87 3.27
CA GLU A 566 20.53 11.87 4.04
C GLU A 566 20.50 12.29 5.50
N VAL A 567 19.31 12.23 6.12
CA VAL A 567 19.08 12.55 7.52
C VAL A 567 18.28 11.42 8.15
N ARG A 568 18.62 11.09 9.39
CA ARG A 568 17.80 10.22 10.23
C ARG A 568 17.66 10.85 11.61
N LEU A 569 16.42 11.09 12.01
CA LEU A 569 16.10 11.56 13.36
C LEU A 569 15.94 10.33 14.26
N ASP A 570 16.73 10.25 15.33
CA ASP A 570 16.73 9.12 16.27
C ASP A 570 15.97 9.42 17.56
N ASN A 571 15.85 10.71 17.94
CA ASN A 571 15.11 11.16 19.10
C ASN A 571 14.35 12.46 18.82
N TRP A 572 13.15 12.58 19.36
CA TRP A 572 12.31 13.77 19.32
C TRP A 572 11.47 13.89 20.59
N GLU A 573 11.75 14.90 21.41
CA GLU A 573 11.03 15.16 22.66
C GLU A 573 11.16 16.66 23.04
N THR A 574 10.26 17.51 22.56
CA THR A 574 10.39 18.98 22.68
C THR A 574 10.34 19.51 24.12
N ASP A 575 9.75 18.75 25.03
CA ASP A 575 9.64 19.12 26.45
C ASP A 575 10.87 18.71 27.28
N SER A 576 11.76 17.90 26.69
CA SER A 576 12.99 17.45 27.32
C SER A 576 14.15 18.43 27.12
N LEU A 577 15.20 18.26 27.94
CA LEU A 577 16.47 18.99 27.76
C LEU A 577 17.03 18.74 26.36
N ILE A 578 17.05 17.47 25.94
CA ILE A 578 17.45 17.05 24.60
C ILE A 578 16.18 16.98 23.76
N MET A 579 16.07 17.87 22.77
CA MET A 579 14.85 18.01 21.98
C MET A 579 14.88 17.16 20.73
N TYR A 580 16.02 17.13 20.05
CA TYR A 580 16.21 16.40 18.81
C TYR A 580 17.61 15.78 18.78
N GLU A 581 17.71 14.52 18.37
CA GLU A 581 18.98 13.88 18.05
C GLU A 581 18.86 13.08 16.78
N GLY A 582 19.94 13.05 16.01
CA GLY A 582 19.98 12.25 14.80
C GLY A 582 21.35 12.26 14.16
N SER A 583 21.36 11.84 12.91
CA SER A 583 22.53 11.85 12.06
C SER A 583 22.20 12.41 10.68
N LEU A 584 23.22 12.94 10.02
CA LEU A 584 23.16 13.33 8.63
C LEU A 584 24.40 12.85 7.88
N THR A 585 24.24 12.56 6.60
CA THR A 585 25.31 12.22 5.67
C THR A 585 25.20 13.13 4.46
N ALA A 586 26.15 14.06 4.35
CA ALA A 586 26.27 14.96 3.21
C ALA A 586 27.13 14.33 2.11
N PRO A 587 26.92 14.70 0.84
CA PRO A 587 27.72 14.22 -0.27
C PRO A 587 29.15 14.75 -0.15
N GLU A 588 30.11 13.98 -0.66
CA GLU A 588 31.52 14.37 -0.69
C GLU A 588 31.69 15.80 -1.24
N ALA A 589 32.68 16.50 -0.70
CA ALA A 589 32.90 17.88 -1.07
C ALA A 589 33.35 17.96 -2.54
N GLY A 590 32.63 18.77 -3.32
CA GLY A 590 32.97 19.00 -4.72
C GLY A 590 34.13 19.98 -4.87
N ARG A 591 34.70 20.07 -6.07
CA ARG A 591 35.65 21.14 -6.42
C ARG A 591 35.01 22.11 -7.42
N GLY A 592 34.65 23.29 -6.95
CA GLY A 592 34.17 24.39 -7.76
C GLY A 592 35.31 25.27 -8.29
N HIS A 593 34.96 26.21 -9.17
CA HIS A 593 35.92 27.21 -9.70
C HIS A 593 36.52 28.10 -8.60
N SER A 594 35.80 28.29 -7.49
CA SER A 594 36.17 29.15 -6.37
C SER A 594 36.69 28.41 -5.13
N GLY A 595 36.77 27.07 -5.15
CA GLY A 595 37.22 26.29 -3.99
C GLY A 595 36.41 25.01 -3.77
N GLU A 596 36.54 24.46 -2.57
CA GLU A 596 35.77 23.30 -2.10
C GLU A 596 34.30 23.68 -1.92
N VAL A 597 33.40 22.81 -2.38
CA VAL A 597 31.94 22.99 -2.30
C VAL A 597 31.41 22.03 -1.26
N ASN A 598 31.14 22.56 -0.08
CA ASN A 598 30.55 21.84 1.06
C ASN A 598 29.03 22.02 1.07
N THR A 599 28.36 21.26 1.94
CA THR A 599 26.91 21.27 2.07
C THR A 599 26.48 22.18 3.21
N GLN A 600 25.74 23.25 2.92
CA GLN A 600 25.01 23.98 3.95
C GLN A 600 23.78 23.18 4.36
N VAL A 601 23.58 23.04 5.68
CA VAL A 601 22.38 22.45 6.29
C VAL A 601 21.75 23.48 7.23
N GLN A 602 20.42 23.57 7.21
CA GLN A 602 19.65 24.41 8.12
C GLN A 602 18.64 23.56 8.87
N TRP A 603 18.50 23.83 10.17
CA TRP A 603 17.45 23.27 11.01
C TRP A 603 16.56 24.42 11.42
N GLU A 604 15.30 24.38 10.99
CA GLU A 604 14.27 25.31 11.42
C GLU A 604 13.45 24.66 12.53
N LEU A 605 13.44 25.32 13.68
CA LEU A 605 12.69 24.93 14.86
C LEU A 605 11.55 25.94 15.05
N THR A 606 10.36 25.43 15.33
CA THR A 606 9.16 26.22 15.62
C THR A 606 8.50 25.70 16.90
N ASN A 607 7.49 26.42 17.41
CA ASN A 607 6.79 26.12 18.67
C ASN A 607 7.69 26.16 19.92
N LEU A 608 8.79 26.91 19.88
CA LEU A 608 9.63 27.16 21.05
C LEU A 608 9.04 28.25 21.95
N SER A 609 9.46 28.29 23.21
CA SER A 609 9.15 29.44 24.06
C SER A 609 9.95 30.67 23.59
N PRO A 610 9.35 31.87 23.51
CA PRO A 610 10.12 33.08 23.15
C PRO A 610 11.33 33.30 24.06
N GLY A 611 12.50 33.51 23.46
CA GLY A 611 13.77 33.68 24.18
C GLY A 611 14.40 32.39 24.70
N GLU A 612 13.81 31.21 24.45
CA GLU A 612 14.38 29.91 24.82
C GLU A 612 15.74 29.72 24.12
N GLU A 613 16.77 29.46 24.92
CA GLU A 613 18.13 29.21 24.41
C GLU A 613 18.28 27.75 24.02
N ILE A 614 18.62 27.53 22.75
CA ILE A 614 18.93 26.20 22.21
C ILE A 614 20.38 26.19 21.74
N GLU A 615 21.05 25.07 21.96
CA GLU A 615 22.40 24.77 21.48
C GLU A 615 22.35 23.63 20.46
N LEU A 616 23.00 23.84 19.32
CA LEU A 616 23.27 22.83 18.30
C LEU A 616 24.67 22.25 18.54
N ILE A 617 24.70 20.93 18.69
CA ILE A 617 25.90 20.14 18.91
C ILE A 617 26.09 19.23 17.69
N LEU A 618 27.25 19.28 17.05
CA LEU A 618 27.63 18.38 15.98
C LEU A 618 28.81 17.52 16.43
N ASN A 619 28.72 16.19 16.29
CA ASN A 619 29.77 15.24 16.71
C ASN A 619 30.25 15.43 18.17
N GLY A 620 29.34 15.84 19.05
CA GLY A 620 29.63 16.07 20.47
C GLY A 620 30.23 17.45 20.80
N GLU A 621 30.45 18.31 19.80
CA GLU A 621 30.95 19.68 19.99
C GLU A 621 29.82 20.69 19.76
N ALA A 622 29.65 21.63 20.69
CA ALA A 622 28.70 22.73 20.53
C ALA A 622 29.21 23.70 19.45
N VAL A 623 28.51 23.77 18.32
CA VAL A 623 28.89 24.60 17.17
C VAL A 623 28.11 25.91 17.11
N SER A 624 26.89 25.94 17.66
CA SER A 624 25.99 27.09 17.58
C SER A 624 25.11 27.17 18.82
N ARG A 625 24.87 28.39 19.32
CA ARG A 625 23.89 28.65 20.37
C ARG A 625 23.06 29.87 19.98
N LYS A 626 21.74 29.75 20.04
CA LYS A 626 20.82 30.81 19.62
C LYS A 626 19.58 30.83 20.50
N GLN A 627 18.92 31.99 20.53
CA GLN A 627 17.63 32.20 21.22
C GLN A 627 16.48 32.18 20.21
N ALA A 628 15.38 31.54 20.57
CA ALA A 628 14.14 31.61 19.82
C ALA A 628 13.62 33.06 19.78
N ASP A 629 13.05 33.46 18.64
CA ASP A 629 12.48 34.78 18.46
C ASP A 629 11.13 34.96 19.19
N ASN A 630 10.50 36.13 19.03
CA ASN A 630 9.22 36.43 19.67
C ASN A 630 8.05 35.55 19.17
N ASN A 631 8.21 34.86 18.04
CA ASN A 631 7.24 33.93 17.48
C ASN A 631 7.55 32.47 17.85
N GLY A 632 8.59 32.23 18.65
CA GLY A 632 9.01 30.87 19.00
C GLY A 632 9.72 30.14 17.85
N MET A 633 10.33 30.89 16.92
CA MET A 633 11.11 30.33 15.82
C MET A 633 12.61 30.45 16.05
N LEU A 634 13.36 29.48 15.54
CA LEU A 634 14.82 29.47 15.57
C LEU A 634 15.37 28.74 14.35
N VAL A 635 16.41 29.30 13.71
CA VAL A 635 17.10 28.63 12.59
C VAL A 635 18.58 28.47 12.89
N PHE A 636 19.08 27.25 12.87
CA PHE A 636 20.50 26.95 12.80
C PHE A 636 20.96 26.83 11.35
N THR A 637 22.22 27.17 11.08
CA THR A 637 22.80 27.05 9.74
C THR A 637 24.26 26.70 9.91
N GLU A 638 24.65 25.53 9.43
CA GLU A 638 26.03 25.04 9.51
C GLU A 638 26.48 24.51 8.15
N VAL A 639 27.80 24.39 7.99
CA VAL A 639 28.44 23.81 6.81
C VAL A 639 29.01 22.46 7.17
N VAL A 640 28.57 21.42 6.47
CA VAL A 640 29.00 20.03 6.64
C VAL A 640 29.92 19.65 5.47
N ASN A 641 31.11 19.13 5.79
CA ASN A 641 31.99 18.52 4.82
C ASN A 641 31.69 17.02 4.73
N GLY A 642 31.14 16.56 3.61
CA GLY A 642 30.81 15.13 3.42
C GLY A 642 32.03 14.20 3.44
N ASN A 643 33.25 14.73 3.27
CA ASN A 643 34.48 13.94 3.38
C ASN A 643 34.75 13.46 4.81
N ASP A 644 34.15 14.09 5.82
CA ASP A 644 34.31 13.72 7.23
C ASP A 644 33.41 12.53 7.63
N GLY A 645 32.55 12.06 6.71
CA GLY A 645 31.59 10.98 6.94
C GLY A 645 30.31 11.45 7.64
N PRO A 646 29.52 10.51 8.21
CA PRO A 646 28.29 10.83 8.90
C PRO A 646 28.52 11.75 10.10
N VAL A 647 27.68 12.78 10.24
CA VAL A 647 27.70 13.75 11.34
C VAL A 647 26.49 13.50 12.23
N THR A 648 26.73 13.32 13.53
CA THR A 648 25.66 13.31 14.52
C THR A 648 25.28 14.74 14.88
N PHE A 649 23.98 15.00 15.02
CA PHE A 649 23.48 16.29 15.51
C PHE A 649 22.62 16.08 16.76
N ARG A 650 22.70 17.04 17.67
CA ARG A 650 21.84 17.16 18.84
C ARG A 650 21.44 18.62 19.01
N MET A 651 20.15 18.86 19.25
CA MET A 651 19.63 20.16 19.64
C MET A 651 19.06 20.04 21.04
N GLN A 652 19.58 20.85 21.96
CA GLN A 652 19.20 20.80 23.38
C GLN A 652 18.99 22.20 23.96
N LYS A 653 18.10 22.30 24.94
CA LYS A 653 17.90 23.51 25.72
C LYS A 653 19.15 23.80 26.54
N VAL A 654 19.52 25.07 26.67
CA VAL A 654 20.59 25.47 27.57
C VAL A 654 20.01 25.55 28.98
N SER A 655 20.44 24.65 29.86
CA SER A 655 20.09 24.74 31.29
C SER A 655 20.80 25.94 31.92
N GLU A 656 20.06 26.79 32.64
CA GLU A 656 20.64 27.87 33.48
C GLU A 656 21.55 27.34 34.60
#